data_AF-A0A0L9VEG6-F1
#
_entry.id   AF-A0A0L9VEG6-F1
#
_cell.length_a   1.000
_cell.length_b   1.000
_cell.length_c   1.000
_cell.angle_alpha   90.00
_cell.angle_beta   90.00
_cell.angle_gamma   90.00
#
_symmetry.space_group_name_H-M   'P 1'
#
loop_
_entity.id
_entity.type
_entity.pdbx_description
1 polymer ?
#
loop_
_entity_poly.entity_id
_entity_poly.type
_entity_poly.pdbx_seq_one_letter_code
_entity_poly.pdbx_strand_id
1 'polypeptide(L)'
;MFFSGDPSTRKRVDLGGRSSKERDRKNLLEQTRLERNRRLWLRQQNSAALRIQKCLRGRKVVRTEQSKLREKFLSIYGENCQNLDRNAFGPDSDFLRQFLYFFNAENIDDFLILVQICRLLQQFVQETGDVVQLFAAEDYLSRCALVNYRVKQFVYTCIRAVHHNRYHLKDQLLLTLKESNVSAIPLLEVLVLLIDPKLPWSCKIVSSLSKNSAFSLLREIILTGKDNAENCIYSEKGSSLERVLTVLTSHIGQKPCICSPTDAVYSFSSQILSIPFLWHVFPNLKQVFAKQGLGQHYVHQMATWLPNLMNSLPNDISDEFPTYACLLGNILETGGIALSRPDCSFDMAVDLASVTTFLLESYPSPTRSDGRENSKIADDEMTGEDEVMEVVLDRKLNQQISNAIDTRFLLQLTTILFRDFSSSNGSDHEPEDREVAAVGAVCGFLHVIFNTLPLEKIMTVLAYRTELVPILWNFMKRCHENKKWSSLSERLSYLSGDAPGWLLPLSVFCPVYKHMLMIVDNEEYYEQEKPLSLRDIRSLITLLRQALWQLLWVNHTTSANLVKSGPVSTALKKQFEAIQQRVSIVVSELLSQLQDWNNRRQFTSPSDFHADGVNDYFISQVFPIQLIFRVICTET
;
A
#
# COMPACT_ATOMS: atom_id res chain seq x y z
N MET A 1 -3.90 19.15 66.95
CA MET A 1 -2.56 19.68 66.65
C MET A 1 -1.84 19.87 67.97
N PHE A 2 -0.88 19.01 68.27
CA PHE A 2 0.03 19.17 69.41
C PHE A 2 1.09 20.21 69.03
N PHE A 3 1.21 21.22 69.89
CA PHE A 3 2.11 22.35 69.72
C PHE A 3 3.51 21.93 70.21
N SER A 4 4.37 21.48 69.31
CA SER A 4 5.78 21.21 69.62
C SER A 4 6.53 22.55 69.68
N GLY A 5 6.54 23.14 70.88
CA GLY A 5 7.24 24.39 71.17
C GLY A 5 8.75 24.21 71.16
N ASP A 6 9.36 24.29 69.98
CA ASP A 6 10.80 24.43 69.82
C ASP A 6 11.16 25.90 69.54
N PRO A 7 11.67 26.66 70.53
CA PRO A 7 11.93 28.10 70.42
C PRO A 7 13.19 28.45 69.62
N SER A 8 13.87 27.47 69.01
CA SER A 8 15.14 27.65 68.31
C SER A 8 15.02 28.09 66.83
N THR A 9 13.81 28.10 66.25
CA THR A 9 13.60 28.46 64.83
C THR A 9 12.95 29.84 64.65
N ARG A 10 13.61 30.90 65.15
CA ARG A 10 13.24 32.26 64.74
C ARG A 10 13.55 32.45 63.24
N LYS A 11 12.53 32.41 62.39
CA LYS A 11 12.61 32.89 61.00
C LYS A 11 13.15 34.32 61.01
N ARG A 12 14.34 34.52 60.46
CA ARG A 12 14.91 35.85 60.22
C ARG A 12 14.02 36.56 59.19
N VAL A 13 13.19 37.49 59.67
CA VAL A 13 12.38 38.36 58.81
C VAL A 13 13.28 39.53 58.41
N ASP A 14 13.76 39.54 57.16
CA ASP A 14 14.49 40.67 56.60
C ASP A 14 13.52 41.85 56.42
N LEU A 15 13.47 42.71 57.44
CA LEU A 15 12.77 43.99 57.41
C LEU A 15 13.61 44.99 56.60
N GLY A 16 13.50 44.89 55.27
CA GLY A 16 14.00 45.78 54.22
C GLY A 16 14.64 47.11 54.67
N GLY A 17 15.87 47.04 55.18
CA GLY A 17 16.62 48.20 55.67
C GLY A 17 18.10 48.08 55.31
N ARG A 18 18.48 48.77 54.23
CA ARG A 18 19.85 49.12 53.81
C ARG A 18 20.96 48.09 54.12
N SER A 19 21.09 47.09 53.25
CA SER A 19 22.29 46.26 53.14
C SER A 19 23.21 46.82 52.04
N SER A 20 24.46 47.10 52.40
CA SER A 20 25.54 47.71 51.60
C SER A 20 26.15 46.80 50.52
N LYS A 21 25.39 45.83 50.02
CA LYS A 21 25.71 45.08 48.80
C LYS A 21 24.55 45.25 47.85
N GLU A 22 24.69 46.18 46.91
CA GLU A 22 23.79 46.32 45.78
C GLU A 22 23.70 44.95 45.09
N ARG A 23 22.63 44.19 45.35
CA ARG A 23 22.41 42.93 44.65
C ARG A 23 22.33 43.28 43.18
N ASP A 24 23.23 42.70 42.41
CA ASP A 24 23.39 42.95 40.99
C ASP A 24 22.02 42.95 40.30
N ARG A 25 21.61 44.10 39.76
CA ARG A 25 20.23 44.33 39.27
C ARG A 25 19.76 43.21 38.32
N LYS A 26 20.69 42.67 37.53
CA LYS A 26 20.47 41.55 36.63
C LYS A 26 20.03 40.28 37.37
N ASN A 27 20.70 39.93 38.48
CA ASN A 27 20.40 38.75 39.28
C ASN A 27 19.02 38.84 39.96
N LEU A 28 18.62 40.03 40.42
CA LEU A 28 17.28 40.25 40.97
C LEU A 28 16.17 40.11 39.91
N LEU A 29 16.41 40.65 38.71
CA LEU A 29 15.47 40.51 37.59
C LEU A 29 15.34 39.05 37.15
N GLU A 30 16.43 38.31 37.12
CA GLU A 30 16.44 36.88 36.78
C GLU A 30 15.72 36.02 37.83
N GLN A 31 15.97 36.25 39.13
CA GLN A 31 15.21 35.60 40.20
C GLN A 31 13.71 35.89 40.11
N THR A 32 13.33 37.14 39.81
CA THR A 32 11.93 37.52 39.63
C THR A 32 11.30 36.84 38.41
N ARG A 33 12.05 36.70 37.30
CA ARG A 33 11.61 35.95 36.12
C ARG A 33 11.42 34.47 36.43
N LEU A 34 12.37 33.83 37.12
CA LEU A 34 12.28 32.43 37.53
C LEU A 34 11.08 32.19 38.44
N GLU A 35 10.86 33.06 39.42
CA GLU A 35 9.70 32.98 40.32
C GLU A 35 8.37 33.20 39.58
N ARG A 36 8.32 34.13 38.62
CA ARG A 36 7.15 34.33 37.75
C ARG A 36 6.88 33.09 36.89
N ASN A 37 7.92 32.49 36.31
CA ASN A 37 7.80 31.26 35.52
C ASN A 37 7.34 30.09 36.39
N ARG A 38 7.86 29.95 37.61
CA ARG A 38 7.38 28.95 38.58
C ARG A 38 5.90 29.11 38.89
N ARG A 39 5.45 30.33 39.19
CA ARG A 39 4.02 30.62 39.46
C ARG A 39 3.16 30.34 38.23
N LEU A 40 3.63 30.68 37.04
CA LEU A 40 2.92 30.42 35.79
C LEU A 40 2.78 28.91 35.56
N TRP A 41 3.85 28.15 35.76
CA TRP A 41 3.84 26.69 35.65
C TRP A 41 2.91 26.05 36.68
N LEU A 42 2.96 26.49 37.95
CA LEU A 42 2.04 26.03 38.99
C LEU A 42 0.57 26.31 38.65
N ARG A 43 0.26 27.48 38.05
CA ARG A 43 -1.09 27.80 37.58
C ARG A 43 -1.53 26.89 36.43
N GLN A 44 -0.64 26.60 35.48
CA GLN A 44 -0.92 25.66 34.38
C GLN A 44 -1.20 24.26 34.92
N GLN A 45 -0.37 23.77 35.85
CA GLN A 45 -0.60 22.49 36.52
C GLN A 45 -1.93 22.45 37.28
N ASN A 46 -2.23 23.47 38.08
CA ASN A 46 -3.49 23.53 38.82
C ASN A 46 -4.71 23.60 37.88
N SER A 47 -4.61 24.34 36.77
CA SER A 47 -5.66 24.38 35.74
C SER A 47 -5.86 23.01 35.08
N ALA A 48 -4.77 22.33 34.71
CA ALA A 48 -4.83 20.97 34.18
C ALA A 48 -5.44 19.99 35.19
N ALA A 49 -5.00 20.03 36.45
CA ALA A 49 -5.53 19.20 37.53
C ALA A 49 -7.03 19.42 37.74
N LEU A 50 -7.51 20.67 37.74
CA LEU A 50 -8.94 20.97 37.83
C LEU A 50 -9.72 20.43 36.63
N ARG A 51 -9.18 20.50 35.40
CA ARG A 51 -9.81 19.91 34.22
C ARG A 51 -9.90 18.39 34.33
N ILE A 52 -8.83 17.73 34.77
CA ILE A 52 -8.79 16.28 34.99
C ILE A 52 -9.82 15.89 36.05
N GLN A 53 -9.85 16.57 37.19
CA GLN A 53 -10.79 16.29 38.27
C GLN A 53 -12.25 16.46 37.85
N LYS A 54 -12.58 17.52 37.08
CA LYS A 54 -13.94 17.71 36.54
C LYS A 54 -14.35 16.56 35.64
N CYS A 55 -13.48 16.14 34.72
CA CYS A 55 -13.73 15.00 33.82
C CYS A 55 -13.91 13.70 34.62
N LEU A 56 -13.07 13.46 35.62
CA LEU A 56 -13.10 12.25 36.45
C LEU A 56 -14.38 12.18 37.30
N ARG A 57 -14.80 13.30 37.90
CA ARG A 57 -16.10 13.41 38.61
C ARG A 57 -17.27 13.13 37.67
N GLY A 58 -17.27 13.70 36.46
CA GLY A 58 -18.29 13.43 35.45
C GLY A 58 -18.36 11.96 35.05
N ARG A 59 -17.20 11.34 34.75
CA ARG A 59 -17.12 9.89 34.45
C ARG A 59 -17.63 9.02 35.59
N LYS A 60 -17.37 9.40 36.85
CA LYS A 60 -17.87 8.66 38.02
C LYS A 60 -19.41 8.69 38.07
N VAL A 61 -20.02 9.86 37.87
CA VAL A 61 -21.48 10.01 37.83
C VAL A 61 -22.08 9.17 36.69
N VAL A 62 -21.51 9.25 35.49
CA VAL A 62 -21.97 8.44 34.34
C VAL A 62 -21.92 6.94 34.65
N ARG A 63 -20.81 6.45 35.23
CA ARG A 63 -20.69 5.04 35.63
C ARG A 63 -21.75 4.63 36.66
N THR A 64 -22.01 5.47 37.65
CA THR A 64 -23.07 5.20 38.64
C THR A 64 -24.45 5.10 37.99
N GLU A 65 -24.77 5.98 37.04
CA GLU A 65 -26.03 5.90 36.30
C GLU A 65 -26.09 4.69 35.36
N GLN A 66 -24.98 4.33 34.72
CA GLN A 66 -24.89 3.10 33.92
C GLN A 66 -25.16 1.85 34.76
N SER A 67 -24.59 1.75 35.97
CA SER A 67 -24.84 0.63 36.89
C SER A 67 -26.31 0.53 37.30
N LYS A 68 -26.94 1.65 37.69
CA LYS A 68 -28.38 1.68 38.02
C LYS A 68 -29.24 1.26 36.84
N LEU A 69 -28.89 1.74 35.64
CA LEU A 69 -29.62 1.41 34.42
C LEU A 69 -29.46 -0.07 34.07
N ARG A 70 -28.27 -0.65 34.26
CA ARG A 70 -27.99 -2.07 34.07
C ARG A 70 -28.86 -2.93 35.00
N GLU A 71 -28.93 -2.60 36.28
CA GLU A 71 -29.77 -3.32 37.25
C GLU A 71 -31.26 -3.26 36.85
N LYS A 72 -31.74 -2.08 36.47
CA LYS A 72 -33.12 -1.91 35.96
C LYS A 72 -33.35 -2.68 34.66
N PHE A 73 -32.38 -2.72 33.77
CA PHE A 73 -32.46 -3.46 32.52
C PHE A 73 -32.59 -4.97 32.77
N LEU A 74 -31.75 -5.52 33.65
CA LEU A 74 -31.77 -6.94 33.99
C LEU A 74 -33.07 -7.35 34.72
N SER A 75 -33.65 -6.46 35.53
CA SER A 75 -34.94 -6.74 36.18
C SER A 75 -36.12 -6.78 35.21
N ILE A 76 -36.07 -6.03 34.11
CA ILE A 76 -37.11 -6.00 33.08
C ILE A 76 -36.95 -7.17 32.11
N TYR A 77 -35.75 -7.33 31.53
CA TYR A 77 -35.52 -8.26 30.41
C TYR A 77 -34.97 -9.63 30.85
N GLY A 78 -34.59 -9.77 32.12
CA GLY A 78 -33.96 -10.96 32.69
C GLY A 78 -32.44 -10.98 32.50
N GLU A 79 -31.73 -11.76 33.31
CA GLU A 79 -30.26 -11.84 33.31
C GLU A 79 -29.70 -12.30 31.96
N ASN A 80 -30.39 -13.22 31.29
CA ASN A 80 -30.02 -13.73 29.96
C ASN A 80 -30.95 -13.24 28.85
N CYS A 81 -31.64 -12.10 29.04
CA CYS A 81 -32.62 -11.58 28.08
C CYS A 81 -33.76 -12.55 27.74
N GLN A 82 -34.15 -13.43 28.67
CA GLN A 82 -35.21 -14.42 28.46
C GLN A 82 -36.61 -13.81 28.27
N ASN A 83 -36.84 -12.59 28.76
CA ASN A 83 -38.13 -11.89 28.62
C ASN A 83 -38.14 -10.95 27.40
N LEU A 84 -37.14 -11.06 26.51
CA LEU A 84 -37.03 -10.20 25.34
C LEU A 84 -38.03 -10.63 24.27
N ASP A 85 -38.88 -9.69 23.84
CA ASP A 85 -39.81 -9.91 22.73
C ASP A 85 -39.26 -9.32 21.42
N ARG A 86 -39.92 -9.65 20.30
CA ARG A 86 -39.56 -9.13 18.97
C ARG A 86 -39.67 -7.61 18.88
N ASN A 87 -40.55 -6.99 19.66
CA ASN A 87 -40.82 -5.55 19.61
C ASN A 87 -39.68 -4.75 20.25
N ALA A 88 -38.80 -5.40 21.01
CA ALA A 88 -37.68 -4.79 21.70
C ALA A 88 -36.66 -4.10 20.77
N PHE A 89 -36.54 -4.52 19.52
CA PHE A 89 -35.65 -3.90 18.53
C PHE A 89 -36.30 -2.72 17.80
N GLY A 90 -37.62 -2.60 17.89
CA GLY A 90 -38.40 -1.54 17.26
C GLY A 90 -38.07 -0.14 17.79
N PRO A 91 -38.41 0.91 17.03
CA PRO A 91 -38.06 2.30 17.35
C PRO A 91 -38.62 2.79 18.69
N ASP A 92 -39.78 2.29 19.10
CA ASP A 92 -40.50 2.70 20.31
C ASP A 92 -39.98 2.00 21.58
N SER A 93 -39.17 0.95 21.41
CA SER A 93 -38.53 0.25 22.52
C SER A 93 -37.31 1.02 23.05
N ASP A 94 -37.16 1.00 24.38
CA ASP A 94 -36.01 1.51 25.09
C ASP A 94 -34.84 0.52 25.19
N PHE A 95 -35.09 -0.75 24.89
CA PHE A 95 -34.15 -1.86 25.10
C PHE A 95 -32.76 -1.61 24.52
N LEU A 96 -32.65 -1.41 23.20
CA LEU A 96 -31.35 -1.19 22.55
C LEU A 96 -30.66 0.08 23.05
N ARG A 97 -31.43 1.15 23.29
CA ARG A 97 -30.90 2.42 23.79
C ARG A 97 -30.28 2.26 25.17
N GLN A 98 -30.99 1.57 26.07
CA GLN A 98 -30.53 1.29 27.43
C GLN A 98 -29.30 0.38 27.41
N PHE A 99 -29.39 -0.74 26.68
CA PHE A 99 -28.29 -1.70 26.55
C PHE A 99 -27.01 -1.05 26.01
N LEU A 100 -27.10 -0.34 24.87
CA LEU A 100 -25.95 0.32 24.26
C LEU A 100 -25.35 1.44 25.14
N TYR A 101 -26.12 1.99 26.07
CA TYR A 101 -25.64 3.03 26.97
C TYR A 101 -24.77 2.50 28.11
N PHE A 102 -25.11 1.35 28.71
CA PHE A 102 -24.33 0.77 29.81
C PHE A 102 -23.31 -0.28 29.37
N PHE A 103 -23.45 -0.85 28.17
CA PHE A 103 -22.61 -1.95 27.69
C PHE A 103 -21.12 -1.67 27.85
N ASN A 104 -20.40 -2.62 28.46
CA ASN A 104 -18.96 -2.62 28.56
C ASN A 104 -18.38 -3.95 28.05
N ALA A 105 -17.55 -3.91 27.00
CA ALA A 105 -16.93 -5.10 26.42
C ALA A 105 -15.93 -5.81 27.36
N GLU A 106 -15.41 -5.09 28.37
CA GLU A 106 -14.54 -5.65 29.44
C GLU A 106 -15.33 -6.49 30.45
N ASN A 107 -16.64 -6.26 30.56
CA ASN A 107 -17.48 -7.00 31.48
C ASN A 107 -17.98 -8.26 30.78
N ILE A 108 -17.59 -9.43 31.31
CA ILE A 108 -17.93 -10.74 30.76
C ILE A 108 -19.46 -10.93 30.70
N ASP A 109 -20.19 -10.50 31.72
CA ASP A 109 -21.65 -10.63 31.75
C ASP A 109 -22.30 -9.81 30.62
N ASP A 110 -21.84 -8.57 30.43
CA ASP A 110 -22.37 -7.67 29.39
C ASP A 110 -22.04 -8.21 28.00
N PHE A 111 -20.86 -8.81 27.83
CA PHE A 111 -20.47 -9.53 26.62
C PHE A 111 -21.38 -10.74 26.35
N LEU A 112 -21.66 -11.57 27.36
CA LEU A 112 -22.56 -12.72 27.21
C LEU A 112 -24.00 -12.30 26.90
N ILE A 113 -24.48 -11.21 27.52
CA ILE A 113 -25.75 -10.59 27.17
C ILE A 113 -25.75 -10.18 25.70
N LEU A 114 -24.71 -9.49 25.20
CA LEU A 114 -24.62 -9.13 23.79
C LEU A 114 -24.70 -10.35 22.87
N VAL A 115 -23.96 -11.42 23.18
CA VAL A 115 -23.99 -12.68 22.42
C VAL A 115 -25.41 -13.25 22.38
N GLN A 116 -26.12 -13.22 23.51
CA GLN A 116 -27.49 -13.71 23.59
C GLN A 116 -28.48 -12.83 22.82
N ILE A 117 -28.32 -11.51 22.88
CA ILE A 117 -29.10 -10.55 22.07
C ILE A 117 -28.91 -10.86 20.58
N CYS A 118 -27.67 -11.12 20.15
CA CYS A 118 -27.38 -11.47 18.77
C CYS A 118 -28.01 -12.81 18.34
N ARG A 119 -28.05 -13.82 19.23
CA ARG A 119 -28.75 -15.09 18.97
C ARG A 119 -30.26 -14.89 18.81
N LEU A 120 -30.88 -14.15 19.73
CA LEU A 120 -32.31 -13.86 19.69
C LEU A 120 -32.68 -13.05 18.44
N LEU A 121 -31.86 -12.06 18.06
CA LEU A 121 -32.07 -11.31 16.83
C LEU A 121 -32.06 -12.21 15.58
N GLN A 122 -31.11 -13.13 15.48
CA GLN A 122 -31.06 -14.07 14.37
C GLN A 122 -32.30 -14.98 14.35
N GLN A 123 -32.74 -15.47 15.51
CA GLN A 123 -33.95 -16.28 15.63
C GLN A 123 -35.19 -15.50 15.15
N PHE A 124 -35.38 -14.27 15.63
CA PHE A 124 -36.52 -13.44 15.23
C PHE A 124 -36.54 -13.13 13.73
N VAL A 125 -35.36 -12.94 13.12
CA VAL A 125 -35.26 -12.75 11.66
C VAL A 125 -35.56 -14.04 10.91
N GLN A 126 -35.16 -15.22 11.41
CA GLN A 126 -35.51 -16.50 10.79
C GLN A 126 -37.02 -16.77 10.82
N GLU A 127 -37.72 -16.33 11.86
CA GLU A 127 -39.17 -16.50 12.00
C GLU A 127 -39.98 -15.54 11.11
N THR A 128 -39.52 -14.31 10.92
CA THR A 128 -40.27 -13.23 10.22
C THR A 128 -39.81 -12.99 8.78
N GLY A 129 -38.55 -13.25 8.48
CA GLY A 129 -37.92 -13.01 7.18
C GLY A 129 -37.56 -11.55 6.86
N ASP A 130 -38.00 -10.56 7.65
CA ASP A 130 -37.79 -9.14 7.35
C ASP A 130 -37.11 -8.36 8.49
N VAL A 131 -35.81 -8.11 8.31
CA VAL A 131 -34.96 -7.31 9.23
C VAL A 131 -35.43 -5.85 9.29
N VAL A 132 -35.94 -5.29 8.19
CA VAL A 132 -36.38 -3.90 8.13
C VAL A 132 -37.60 -3.70 9.00
N GLN A 133 -38.58 -4.60 8.93
CA GLN A 133 -39.76 -4.56 9.79
C GLN A 133 -39.42 -4.66 11.27
N LEU A 134 -38.45 -5.49 11.64
CA LEU A 134 -38.05 -5.64 13.05
C LEU A 134 -37.47 -4.36 13.66
N PHE A 135 -36.72 -3.57 12.88
CA PHE A 135 -36.11 -2.32 13.36
C PHE A 135 -36.94 -1.06 13.08
N ALA A 136 -37.81 -1.09 12.07
CA ALA A 136 -38.58 0.09 11.61
C ALA A 136 -40.09 -0.02 11.86
N ALA A 137 -40.59 -1.18 12.30
CA ALA A 137 -42.01 -1.52 12.23
C ALA A 137 -42.55 -1.33 10.80
N GLU A 138 -43.63 -0.57 10.62
CA GLU A 138 -44.28 -0.40 9.32
C GLU A 138 -43.70 0.73 8.46
N ASP A 139 -42.92 1.66 9.02
CA ASP A 139 -42.49 2.88 8.31
C ASP A 139 -41.02 3.24 8.55
N TYR A 140 -40.14 2.71 7.68
CA TYR A 140 -38.72 3.06 7.69
C TYR A 140 -38.47 4.53 7.31
N LEU A 141 -39.24 5.10 6.37
CA LEU A 141 -38.91 6.41 5.80
C LEU A 141 -39.06 7.51 6.85
N SER A 142 -40.13 7.49 7.65
CA SER A 142 -40.33 8.49 8.70
C SER A 142 -39.37 8.33 9.89
N ARG A 143 -38.91 7.10 10.18
CA ARG A 143 -38.05 6.79 11.34
C ARG A 143 -36.59 6.51 10.99
N CYS A 144 -36.19 6.71 9.73
CA CYS A 144 -34.89 6.26 9.22
C CYS A 144 -33.69 6.79 10.02
N ALA A 145 -33.73 8.03 10.52
CA ALA A 145 -32.63 8.62 11.28
C ALA A 145 -32.35 7.85 12.59
N LEU A 146 -33.40 7.53 13.35
CA LEU A 146 -33.29 6.78 14.60
C LEU A 146 -32.85 5.34 14.36
N VAL A 147 -33.46 4.67 13.37
CA VAL A 147 -33.13 3.29 13.00
C VAL A 147 -31.65 3.21 12.58
N ASN A 148 -31.22 4.07 11.67
CA ASN A 148 -29.83 4.11 11.20
C ASN A 148 -28.85 4.34 12.36
N TYR A 149 -29.17 5.23 13.31
CA TYR A 149 -28.33 5.47 14.48
C TYR A 149 -28.23 4.23 15.38
N ARG A 150 -29.36 3.59 15.70
CA ARG A 150 -29.39 2.38 16.55
C ARG A 150 -28.64 1.22 15.92
N VAL A 151 -28.91 0.91 14.65
CA VAL A 151 -28.24 -0.20 13.95
C VAL A 151 -26.75 0.09 13.82
N LYS A 152 -26.35 1.33 13.46
CA LYS A 152 -24.94 1.75 13.45
C LYS A 152 -24.25 1.50 14.78
N GLN A 153 -24.84 1.94 15.89
CA GLN A 153 -24.24 1.76 17.22
C GLN A 153 -24.16 0.28 17.58
N PHE A 154 -25.20 -0.50 17.29
CA PHE A 154 -25.23 -1.93 17.59
C PHE A 154 -24.18 -2.72 16.80
N VAL A 155 -24.07 -2.49 15.49
CA VAL A 155 -23.04 -3.08 14.62
C VAL A 155 -21.63 -2.73 15.12
N TYR A 156 -21.38 -1.45 15.42
CA TYR A 156 -20.06 -1.03 15.92
C TYR A 156 -19.74 -1.64 17.30
N THR A 157 -20.73 -1.75 18.18
CA THR A 157 -20.59 -2.42 19.48
C THR A 157 -20.24 -3.90 19.32
N CYS A 158 -20.83 -4.61 18.37
CA CYS A 158 -20.48 -6.00 18.07
C CYS A 158 -19.01 -6.15 17.64
N ILE A 159 -18.53 -5.27 16.74
CA ILE A 159 -17.12 -5.28 16.31
C ILE A 159 -16.19 -4.99 17.50
N ARG A 160 -16.52 -4.00 18.34
CA ARG A 160 -15.74 -3.68 19.54
C ARG A 160 -15.73 -4.82 20.56
N ALA A 161 -16.83 -5.53 20.72
CA ALA A 161 -16.95 -6.67 21.63
C ALA A 161 -16.05 -7.83 21.19
N VAL A 162 -16.07 -8.17 19.90
CA VAL A 162 -15.18 -9.18 19.32
C VAL A 162 -13.72 -8.74 19.43
N HIS A 163 -13.42 -7.48 19.10
CA HIS A 163 -12.07 -6.93 19.19
C HIS A 163 -11.51 -6.98 20.61
N HIS A 164 -12.29 -6.55 21.60
CA HIS A 164 -11.85 -6.55 22.99
C HIS A 164 -11.58 -7.97 23.51
N ASN A 165 -12.45 -8.93 23.15
CA ASN A 165 -12.37 -10.32 23.60
C ASN A 165 -11.58 -11.23 22.63
N ARG A 166 -10.87 -10.67 21.64
CA ARG A 166 -10.24 -11.41 20.53
C ARG A 166 -9.29 -12.54 20.97
N TYR A 167 -8.55 -12.35 22.06
CA TYR A 167 -7.64 -13.37 22.59
C TYR A 167 -8.40 -14.55 23.21
N HIS A 168 -9.52 -14.30 23.89
CA HIS A 168 -10.40 -15.36 24.39
C HIS A 168 -11.18 -16.05 23.28
N LEU A 169 -11.46 -15.32 22.19
CA LEU A 169 -12.18 -15.83 21.03
C LEU A 169 -11.25 -16.41 19.95
N LYS A 170 -9.92 -16.46 20.16
CA LYS A 170 -8.93 -16.77 19.12
C LYS A 170 -9.26 -18.05 18.33
N ASP A 171 -9.64 -19.11 19.04
CA ASP A 171 -9.97 -20.41 18.47
C ASP A 171 -11.34 -20.43 17.77
N GLN A 172 -12.14 -19.39 17.98
CA GLN A 172 -13.51 -19.27 17.49
C GLN A 172 -13.68 -18.39 16.25
N LEU A 173 -12.70 -17.51 15.98
CA LEU A 173 -12.82 -16.48 14.94
C LEU A 173 -12.89 -17.03 13.51
N LEU A 174 -12.22 -18.17 13.27
CA LEU A 174 -12.13 -18.81 11.95
C LEU A 174 -13.03 -20.05 11.83
N LEU A 175 -13.83 -20.38 12.85
CA LEU A 175 -14.72 -21.53 12.83
C LEU A 175 -15.87 -21.37 11.81
N THR A 176 -16.35 -22.51 11.34
CA THR A 176 -17.51 -22.60 10.44
C THR A 176 -18.81 -22.74 11.25
N LEU A 177 -19.95 -22.40 10.62
CA LEU A 177 -21.25 -22.28 11.29
C LEU A 177 -21.78 -23.52 12.04
N LYS A 178 -21.13 -24.69 11.92
CA LYS A 178 -21.66 -25.95 12.46
C LYS A 178 -21.49 -26.10 13.97
N GLU A 179 -20.76 -25.21 14.63
CA GLU A 179 -20.44 -25.34 16.06
C GLU A 179 -21.34 -24.46 16.93
N SER A 180 -22.24 -25.10 17.69
CA SER A 180 -23.39 -24.46 18.35
C SER A 180 -23.05 -23.62 19.60
N ASN A 181 -21.87 -23.81 20.21
CA ASN A 181 -21.53 -23.23 21.51
C ASN A 181 -20.60 -22.01 21.44
N VAL A 182 -20.38 -21.49 20.23
CA VAL A 182 -19.34 -20.49 19.95
C VAL A 182 -19.90 -19.07 20.18
N SER A 183 -19.21 -18.24 20.96
CA SER A 183 -19.64 -16.86 21.27
C SER A 183 -19.33 -15.87 20.15
N ALA A 184 -18.31 -16.14 19.33
CA ALA A 184 -17.95 -15.27 18.20
C ALA A 184 -18.97 -15.33 17.04
N ILE A 185 -19.51 -16.52 16.75
CA ILE A 185 -20.40 -16.75 15.59
C ILE A 185 -21.65 -15.87 15.64
N PRO A 186 -22.42 -15.79 16.76
CA PRO A 186 -23.61 -14.95 16.81
C PRO A 186 -23.33 -13.48 16.53
N LEU A 187 -22.20 -12.95 17.03
CA LEU A 187 -21.78 -11.57 16.82
C LEU A 187 -21.49 -11.31 15.35
N LEU A 188 -20.70 -12.18 14.72
CA LEU A 188 -20.28 -12.04 13.32
C LEU A 188 -21.46 -12.23 12.35
N GLU A 189 -22.35 -13.17 12.61
CA GLU A 189 -23.52 -13.41 11.77
C GLU A 189 -24.54 -12.25 11.81
N VAL A 190 -24.69 -11.60 12.97
CA VAL A 190 -25.49 -10.36 13.05
C VAL A 190 -24.86 -9.23 12.23
N LEU A 191 -23.53 -9.14 12.16
CA LEU A 191 -22.87 -8.16 11.28
C LEU A 191 -23.17 -8.44 9.81
N VAL A 192 -23.10 -9.70 9.38
CA VAL A 192 -23.47 -10.10 8.01
C VAL A 192 -24.91 -9.71 7.70
N LEU A 193 -25.82 -9.97 8.64
CA LEU A 193 -27.24 -9.70 8.51
C LEU A 193 -27.55 -8.19 8.42
N LEU A 194 -26.92 -7.36 9.27
CA LEU A 194 -27.26 -5.93 9.36
C LEU A 194 -26.52 -5.05 8.33
N ILE A 195 -25.45 -5.57 7.71
CA ILE A 195 -24.65 -4.86 6.71
C ILE A 195 -24.97 -5.35 5.29
N ASP A 196 -25.94 -6.27 5.12
CA ASP A 196 -26.37 -6.77 3.81
C ASP A 196 -26.64 -5.60 2.84
N PRO A 197 -26.02 -5.57 1.64
CA PRO A 197 -26.18 -4.49 0.68
C PRO A 197 -27.62 -4.21 0.26
N LYS A 198 -28.52 -5.19 0.41
CA LYS A 198 -29.96 -5.05 0.10
C LYS A 198 -30.71 -4.19 1.10
N LEU A 199 -30.15 -3.96 2.30
CA LEU A 199 -30.79 -3.18 3.34
C LEU A 199 -30.67 -1.67 3.08
N PRO A 200 -31.72 -0.88 3.39
CA PRO A 200 -31.76 0.54 3.06
C PRO A 200 -30.75 1.41 3.82
N TRP A 201 -30.21 0.90 4.93
CA TRP A 201 -29.24 1.60 5.78
C TRP A 201 -27.79 1.15 5.57
N SER A 202 -27.56 0.07 4.83
CA SER A 202 -26.27 -0.64 4.75
C SER A 202 -25.11 0.29 4.41
N CYS A 203 -25.22 1.08 3.35
CA CYS A 203 -24.20 2.05 2.93
C CYS A 203 -23.87 3.10 4.00
N LYS A 204 -24.89 3.57 4.75
CA LYS A 204 -24.68 4.55 5.83
C LYS A 204 -23.92 3.94 7.00
N ILE A 205 -24.18 2.67 7.28
CA ILE A 205 -23.49 1.92 8.33
C ILE A 205 -22.04 1.68 7.92
N VAL A 206 -21.77 1.15 6.71
CA VAL A 206 -20.40 0.91 6.25
C VAL A 206 -19.58 2.19 6.18
N SER A 207 -20.15 3.29 5.66
CA SER A 207 -19.50 4.61 5.69
C SER A 207 -19.16 5.05 7.13
N SER A 208 -20.04 4.77 8.08
CA SER A 208 -19.75 5.05 9.49
C SER A 208 -18.70 4.13 10.11
N LEU A 209 -18.65 2.85 9.71
CA LEU A 209 -17.65 1.91 10.20
C LEU A 209 -16.26 2.32 9.74
N SER A 210 -16.13 2.73 8.48
CA SER A 210 -14.91 3.32 7.95
C SER A 210 -14.45 4.53 8.77
N LYS A 211 -15.34 5.50 9.02
CA LYS A 211 -15.02 6.71 9.82
C LYS A 211 -14.61 6.43 11.27
N ASN A 212 -15.09 5.31 11.83
CA ASN A 212 -14.81 4.91 13.21
C ASN A 212 -13.68 3.85 13.29
N SER A 213 -12.78 3.82 12.30
CA SER A 213 -11.62 2.90 12.25
C SER A 213 -11.97 1.41 12.45
N ALA A 214 -13.17 0.98 12.06
CA ALA A 214 -13.60 -0.41 12.24
C ALA A 214 -12.72 -1.41 11.48
N PHE A 215 -12.17 -1.03 10.32
CA PHE A 215 -11.24 -1.87 9.57
C PHE A 215 -9.92 -2.10 10.32
N SER A 216 -9.46 -1.14 11.12
CA SER A 216 -8.30 -1.33 12.01
C SER A 216 -8.62 -2.31 13.14
N LEU A 217 -9.83 -2.26 13.72
CA LEU A 217 -10.28 -3.26 14.70
C LEU A 217 -10.38 -4.66 14.06
N LEU A 218 -10.93 -4.76 12.85
CA LEU A 218 -11.03 -6.02 12.11
C LEU A 218 -9.64 -6.57 11.75
N ARG A 219 -8.69 -5.70 11.36
CA ARG A 219 -7.30 -6.08 11.14
C ARG A 219 -6.70 -6.77 12.36
N GLU A 220 -6.85 -6.19 13.55
CA GLU A 220 -6.34 -6.79 14.79
C GLU A 220 -7.04 -8.11 15.15
N ILE A 221 -8.35 -8.21 14.89
CA ILE A 221 -9.12 -9.47 15.07
C ILE A 221 -8.53 -10.57 14.17
N ILE A 222 -8.32 -10.27 12.88
CA ILE A 222 -7.78 -11.24 11.90
C ILE A 222 -6.36 -11.65 12.27
N LEU A 223 -5.49 -10.69 12.60
CA LEU A 223 -4.11 -10.99 13.00
C LEU A 223 -4.06 -11.88 14.24
N THR A 224 -4.99 -11.70 15.18
CA THR A 224 -5.09 -12.58 16.36
C THR A 224 -5.55 -13.99 15.99
N GLY A 225 -6.55 -14.12 15.10
CA GLY A 225 -7.08 -15.43 14.69
C GLY A 225 -6.20 -16.21 13.71
N LYS A 226 -5.33 -15.53 12.96
CA LYS A 226 -4.55 -16.11 11.85
C LYS A 226 -3.68 -17.31 12.24
N ASP A 227 -3.11 -17.33 13.44
CA ASP A 227 -2.24 -18.45 13.89
C ASP A 227 -2.98 -19.80 13.88
N ASN A 228 -4.31 -19.78 13.98
CA ASN A 228 -5.14 -20.99 13.99
C ASN A 228 -5.63 -21.41 12.59
N ALA A 229 -5.26 -20.67 11.53
CA ALA A 229 -5.73 -20.93 10.17
C ALA A 229 -5.28 -22.31 9.64
N GLU A 230 -4.11 -22.80 10.05
CA GLU A 230 -3.58 -24.10 9.63
C GLU A 230 -4.44 -25.29 10.12
N ASN A 231 -5.21 -25.10 11.19
CA ASN A 231 -6.06 -26.12 11.80
C ASN A 231 -7.52 -26.09 11.30
N CYS A 232 -7.87 -25.15 10.40
CA CYS A 232 -9.26 -24.95 9.97
C CYS A 232 -9.64 -25.85 8.78
N ILE A 233 -10.78 -26.55 8.90
CA ILE A 233 -11.38 -27.29 7.80
C ILE A 233 -12.12 -26.30 6.88
N TYR A 234 -11.68 -26.18 5.64
CA TYR A 234 -12.31 -25.30 4.66
C TYR A 234 -13.75 -25.76 4.33
N SER A 235 -14.70 -24.85 4.53
CA SER A 235 -16.12 -25.02 4.17
C SER A 235 -16.45 -24.17 2.95
N GLU A 236 -17.36 -24.65 2.10
CA GLU A 236 -17.88 -23.89 0.94
C GLU A 236 -18.48 -22.52 1.33
N LYS A 237 -18.98 -22.38 2.56
CA LYS A 237 -19.57 -21.12 3.05
C LYS A 237 -18.58 -20.18 3.74
N GLY A 238 -17.34 -20.62 3.98
CA GLY A 238 -16.34 -19.87 4.73
C GLY A 238 -16.65 -19.71 6.21
N SER A 239 -15.77 -19.01 6.92
CA SER A 239 -15.99 -18.61 8.31
C SER A 239 -16.94 -17.42 8.41
N SER A 240 -17.56 -17.21 9.57
CA SER A 240 -18.45 -16.05 9.78
C SER A 240 -17.69 -14.73 9.59
N LEU A 241 -16.41 -14.67 9.97
CA LEU A 241 -15.55 -13.51 9.77
C LEU A 241 -15.28 -13.27 8.28
N GLU A 242 -15.04 -14.32 7.51
CA GLU A 242 -14.87 -14.24 6.05
C GLU A 242 -16.12 -13.67 5.37
N ARG A 243 -17.30 -14.07 5.82
CA ARG A 243 -18.59 -13.55 5.33
C ARG A 243 -18.77 -12.07 5.68
N VAL A 244 -18.38 -11.64 6.88
CA VAL A 244 -18.38 -10.21 7.26
C VAL A 244 -17.50 -9.41 6.31
N LEU A 245 -16.27 -9.87 6.05
CA LEU A 245 -15.37 -9.22 5.10
C LEU A 245 -15.95 -9.19 3.69
N THR A 246 -16.57 -10.28 3.24
CA THR A 246 -17.20 -10.38 1.92
C THR A 246 -18.33 -9.37 1.74
N VAL A 247 -19.17 -9.19 2.77
CA VAL A 247 -20.23 -8.18 2.74
C VAL A 247 -19.63 -6.78 2.74
N LEU A 248 -18.65 -6.50 3.60
CA LEU A 248 -18.00 -5.19 3.67
C LEU A 248 -17.30 -4.80 2.36
N THR A 249 -16.64 -5.74 1.68
CA THR A 249 -15.93 -5.47 0.41
C THR A 249 -16.86 -5.19 -0.76
N SER A 250 -18.12 -5.62 -0.69
CA SER A 250 -19.10 -5.33 -1.74
C SER A 250 -19.58 -3.87 -1.75
N HIS A 251 -19.30 -3.10 -0.69
CA HIS A 251 -19.70 -1.69 -0.55
C HIS A 251 -18.70 -0.72 -1.21
N ILE A 252 -18.57 -0.79 -2.54
CA ILE A 252 -17.57 -0.05 -3.34
C ILE A 252 -18.02 1.34 -3.85
N GLY A 253 -19.14 1.88 -3.36
CA GLY A 253 -19.67 3.18 -3.80
C GLY A 253 -20.24 3.21 -5.23
N GLN A 254 -20.34 2.06 -5.90
CA GLN A 254 -20.98 1.92 -7.21
C GLN A 254 -22.41 1.38 -7.05
N LYS A 255 -23.31 1.80 -7.95
CA LYS A 255 -24.73 1.40 -7.90
C LYS A 255 -24.86 -0.13 -7.77
N PRO A 256 -25.65 -0.64 -6.81
CA PRO A 256 -26.63 0.07 -5.99
C PRO A 256 -26.10 0.77 -4.72
N CYS A 257 -24.84 0.58 -4.31
CA CYS A 257 -24.29 1.24 -3.12
C CYS A 257 -23.97 2.71 -3.36
N ILE A 258 -24.30 3.53 -2.36
CA ILE A 258 -24.12 4.99 -2.33
C ILE A 258 -23.07 5.40 -1.28
N CYS A 259 -22.12 4.51 -1.04
CA CYS A 259 -21.12 4.64 0.00
C CYS A 259 -20.15 5.79 -0.36
N SER A 260 -19.89 6.69 0.59
CA SER A 260 -18.99 7.82 0.38
C SER A 260 -17.53 7.38 0.21
N PRO A 261 -16.68 8.17 -0.48
CA PRO A 261 -15.24 7.91 -0.53
C PRO A 261 -14.67 7.74 0.88
N THR A 262 -13.86 6.69 1.04
CA THR A 262 -13.26 6.30 2.32
C THR A 262 -11.91 6.99 2.50
N ASP A 263 -11.60 7.39 3.74
CA ASP A 263 -10.24 7.78 4.14
C ASP A 263 -9.26 6.66 3.77
N ALA A 264 -8.16 7.01 3.10
CA ALA A 264 -7.15 6.06 2.65
C ALA A 264 -6.62 5.21 3.81
N VAL A 265 -6.41 5.82 4.99
CA VAL A 265 -5.82 5.15 6.17
C VAL A 265 -6.73 4.05 6.70
N TYR A 266 -8.03 4.31 6.78
CA TYR A 266 -9.02 3.41 7.38
C TYR A 266 -9.80 2.61 6.33
N SER A 267 -9.21 2.40 5.16
CA SER A 267 -9.82 1.68 4.05
C SER A 267 -9.62 0.17 4.15
N PHE A 268 -10.45 -0.58 3.41
CA PHE A 268 -10.24 -2.02 3.22
C PHE A 268 -8.88 -2.31 2.58
N SER A 269 -8.47 -1.52 1.58
CA SER A 269 -7.18 -1.66 0.91
C SER A 269 -6.01 -1.52 1.88
N SER A 270 -5.99 -0.48 2.72
CA SER A 270 -4.85 -0.22 3.61
C SER A 270 -4.84 -1.15 4.83
N GLN A 271 -5.99 -1.50 5.39
CA GLN A 271 -6.06 -2.27 6.65
C GLN A 271 -6.15 -3.78 6.44
N ILE A 272 -6.91 -4.25 5.43
CA ILE A 272 -7.20 -5.67 5.26
C ILE A 272 -6.32 -6.30 4.19
N LEU A 273 -6.16 -5.68 3.02
CA LEU A 273 -5.29 -6.22 1.96
C LEU A 273 -3.80 -6.23 2.34
N SER A 274 -3.41 -5.51 3.39
CA SER A 274 -2.04 -5.53 3.94
C SER A 274 -1.81 -6.65 4.98
N ILE A 275 -2.78 -7.54 5.21
CA ILE A 275 -2.61 -8.69 6.10
C ILE A 275 -1.80 -9.78 5.37
N PRO A 276 -0.70 -10.28 5.93
CA PRO A 276 0.15 -11.28 5.28
C PRO A 276 -0.65 -12.55 5.00
N PHE A 277 -0.53 -13.08 3.78
CA PHE A 277 -1.20 -14.29 3.33
C PHE A 277 -2.73 -14.26 3.52
N LEU A 278 -3.37 -13.09 3.36
CA LEU A 278 -4.81 -12.88 3.56
C LEU A 278 -5.65 -13.95 2.85
N TRP A 279 -5.28 -14.28 1.60
CA TRP A 279 -6.01 -15.22 0.77
C TRP A 279 -5.88 -16.68 1.18
N HIS A 280 -4.85 -17.02 1.97
CA HIS A 280 -4.73 -18.33 2.58
C HIS A 280 -5.68 -18.46 3.77
N VAL A 281 -5.83 -17.38 4.55
CA VAL A 281 -6.78 -17.33 5.67
C VAL A 281 -8.23 -17.30 5.17
N PHE A 282 -8.49 -16.62 4.04
CA PHE A 282 -9.82 -16.39 3.51
C PHE A 282 -9.91 -16.70 2.00
N PRO A 283 -9.97 -17.98 1.61
CA PRO A 283 -10.00 -18.39 0.19
C PRO A 283 -11.33 -18.08 -0.50
N ASN A 284 -12.47 -18.09 0.19
CA ASN A 284 -13.76 -17.72 -0.40
C ASN A 284 -13.82 -16.21 -0.64
N LEU A 285 -13.25 -15.41 0.26
CA LEU A 285 -13.09 -13.97 0.04
C LEU A 285 -12.25 -13.72 -1.22
N LYS A 286 -11.13 -14.44 -1.41
CA LYS A 286 -10.32 -14.36 -2.64
C LYS A 286 -11.17 -14.61 -3.89
N GLN A 287 -12.00 -15.67 -3.88
CA GLN A 287 -12.86 -15.99 -5.01
C GLN A 287 -13.91 -14.91 -5.29
N VAL A 288 -14.56 -14.37 -4.25
CA VAL A 288 -15.56 -13.31 -4.40
C VAL A 288 -14.90 -12.03 -4.92
N PHE A 289 -13.76 -11.65 -4.33
CA PHE A 289 -12.96 -10.49 -4.71
C PHE A 289 -12.57 -10.53 -6.20
N ALA A 290 -12.18 -11.71 -6.68
CA ALA A 290 -11.83 -11.92 -8.09
C ALA A 290 -13.06 -11.99 -9.02
N LYS A 291 -14.11 -12.72 -8.65
CA LYS A 291 -15.31 -12.93 -9.50
C LYS A 291 -16.17 -11.68 -9.66
N GLN A 292 -16.32 -10.88 -8.62
CA GLN A 292 -17.19 -9.71 -8.63
C GLN A 292 -16.50 -8.44 -9.18
N GLY A 293 -15.26 -8.53 -9.67
CA GLY A 293 -14.53 -7.38 -10.21
C GLY A 293 -14.14 -6.34 -9.14
N LEU A 294 -14.27 -6.67 -7.85
CA LEU A 294 -13.92 -5.78 -6.74
C LEU A 294 -12.45 -5.37 -6.77
N GLY A 295 -11.58 -6.26 -7.27
CA GLY A 295 -10.16 -5.96 -7.48
C GLY A 295 -9.93 -4.70 -8.32
N GLN A 296 -10.72 -4.48 -9.37
CA GLN A 296 -10.59 -3.27 -10.19
C GLN A 296 -10.87 -2.00 -9.40
N HIS A 297 -11.94 -2.01 -8.60
CA HIS A 297 -12.30 -0.85 -7.78
C HIS A 297 -11.19 -0.52 -6.77
N TYR A 298 -10.72 -1.51 -6.01
CA TYR A 298 -9.74 -1.27 -4.96
C TYR A 298 -8.36 -0.92 -5.51
N VAL A 299 -7.95 -1.52 -6.63
CA VAL A 299 -6.69 -1.17 -7.32
C VAL A 299 -6.75 0.23 -7.90
N HIS A 300 -7.87 0.60 -8.53
CA HIS A 300 -8.10 1.98 -8.97
C HIS A 300 -8.05 2.97 -7.80
N GLN A 301 -8.72 2.65 -6.69
CA GLN A 301 -8.70 3.48 -5.49
C GLN A 301 -7.27 3.69 -4.96
N MET A 302 -6.45 2.64 -4.91
CA MET A 302 -5.04 2.75 -4.53
C MET A 302 -4.22 3.60 -5.50
N ALA A 303 -4.48 3.47 -6.81
CA ALA A 303 -3.82 4.27 -7.84
C ALA A 303 -4.13 5.77 -7.67
N THR A 304 -5.34 6.14 -7.24
CA THR A 304 -5.69 7.55 -6.95
C THR A 304 -4.97 8.13 -5.72
N TRP A 305 -4.35 7.30 -4.89
CA TRP A 305 -3.60 7.73 -3.70
C TRP A 305 -2.09 7.87 -3.94
N LEU A 306 -1.59 7.46 -5.11
CA LEU A 306 -0.17 7.63 -5.44
C LEU A 306 0.19 9.12 -5.57
N PRO A 307 1.37 9.56 -5.09
CA PRO A 307 2.45 8.78 -4.45
C PRO A 307 2.31 8.64 -2.91
N ASN A 308 1.22 9.13 -2.32
CA ASN A 308 1.03 9.17 -0.86
C ASN A 308 0.56 7.84 -0.25
N LEU A 309 0.50 6.76 -1.05
CA LEU A 309 0.00 5.46 -0.60
C LEU A 309 0.74 4.95 0.65
N MET A 310 2.08 5.08 0.73
CA MET A 310 2.85 4.65 1.90
C MET A 310 2.43 5.35 3.19
N ASN A 311 2.09 6.64 3.12
CA ASN A 311 1.64 7.41 4.29
C ASN A 311 0.27 6.95 4.80
N SER A 312 -0.48 6.22 3.98
CA SER A 312 -1.81 5.69 4.33
C SER A 312 -1.79 4.25 4.84
N LEU A 313 -0.64 3.57 4.78
CA LEU A 313 -0.51 2.20 5.27
C LEU A 313 -0.41 2.17 6.81
N PRO A 314 -0.98 1.15 7.46
CA PRO A 314 -0.76 0.93 8.89
C PRO A 314 0.71 0.58 9.18
N ASN A 315 1.07 0.62 10.47
CA ASN A 315 2.37 0.16 10.93
C ASN A 315 2.63 -1.29 10.53
N ASP A 316 3.91 -1.59 10.30
CA ASP A 316 4.40 -2.93 10.02
C ASP A 316 4.06 -3.90 11.15
N ILE A 317 3.76 -5.14 10.77
CA ILE A 317 3.41 -6.20 11.71
C ILE A 317 4.68 -6.67 12.43
N SER A 318 5.73 -6.85 11.65
CA SER A 318 7.10 -7.13 12.08
C SER A 318 8.04 -6.73 10.95
N ASP A 319 9.34 -6.70 11.23
CA ASP A 319 10.37 -6.40 10.23
C ASP A 319 10.36 -7.44 9.07
N GLU A 320 9.96 -8.68 9.34
CA GLU A 320 9.80 -9.76 8.34
C GLU A 320 8.53 -9.61 7.47
N PHE A 321 7.50 -8.92 7.99
CA PHE A 321 6.20 -8.72 7.35
C PHE A 321 5.87 -7.23 7.23
N PRO A 322 6.64 -6.46 6.42
CA PRO A 322 6.32 -5.08 6.20
C PRO A 322 4.99 -4.95 5.43
N THR A 323 4.22 -3.95 5.78
CA THR A 323 2.83 -3.76 5.36
C THR A 323 2.71 -3.60 3.84
N TYR A 324 3.67 -2.89 3.24
CA TYR A 324 3.71 -2.67 1.79
C TYR A 324 3.96 -3.98 1.01
N ALA A 325 4.81 -4.88 1.53
CA ALA A 325 5.12 -6.14 0.87
C ALA A 325 3.96 -7.14 1.02
N CYS A 326 3.30 -7.16 2.17
CA CYS A 326 2.08 -7.93 2.38
C CYS A 326 0.97 -7.49 1.40
N LEU A 327 0.80 -6.18 1.24
CA LEU A 327 -0.13 -5.60 0.28
C LEU A 327 0.22 -6.00 -1.16
N LEU A 328 1.50 -5.88 -1.54
CA LEU A 328 2.01 -6.25 -2.86
C LEU A 328 1.72 -7.71 -3.19
N GLY A 329 2.04 -8.65 -2.30
CA GLY A 329 1.80 -10.08 -2.51
C GLY A 329 0.32 -10.40 -2.73
N ASN A 330 -0.57 -9.81 -1.91
CA ASN A 330 -2.01 -10.03 -2.03
C ASN A 330 -2.60 -9.38 -3.31
N ILE A 331 -2.12 -8.21 -3.71
CA ILE A 331 -2.53 -7.55 -4.96
C ILE A 331 -2.07 -8.35 -6.17
N LEU A 332 -0.83 -8.81 -6.23
CA LEU A 332 -0.31 -9.57 -7.36
C LEU A 332 -1.07 -10.88 -7.57
N GLU A 333 -1.38 -11.61 -6.50
CA GLU A 333 -2.16 -12.85 -6.58
C GLU A 333 -3.56 -12.65 -7.19
N THR A 334 -4.25 -11.59 -6.78
CA THR A 334 -5.61 -11.29 -7.31
C THR A 334 -5.56 -10.57 -8.65
N GLY A 335 -4.52 -9.78 -8.89
CA GLY A 335 -4.23 -9.11 -10.15
C GLY A 335 -4.01 -10.12 -11.28
N GLY A 336 -3.25 -11.19 -11.05
CA GLY A 336 -3.08 -12.25 -12.06
C GLY A 336 -4.39 -12.93 -12.46
N ILE A 337 -5.30 -13.12 -11.50
CA ILE A 337 -6.65 -13.64 -11.78
C ILE A 337 -7.47 -12.61 -12.58
N ALA A 338 -7.42 -11.34 -12.19
CA ALA A 338 -8.14 -10.26 -12.88
C ALA A 338 -7.67 -10.07 -14.33
N LEU A 339 -6.36 -10.11 -14.58
CA LEU A 339 -5.76 -10.03 -15.92
C LEU A 339 -6.13 -11.24 -16.80
N SER A 340 -6.32 -12.41 -16.20
CA SER A 340 -6.72 -13.62 -16.94
C SER A 340 -8.18 -13.61 -17.41
N ARG A 341 -8.98 -12.62 -16.98
CA ARG A 341 -10.39 -12.54 -17.37
C ARG A 341 -10.53 -11.85 -18.73
N PRO A 342 -11.46 -12.31 -19.59
CA PRO A 342 -11.64 -11.73 -20.93
C PRO A 342 -12.17 -10.29 -20.90
N ASP A 343 -12.84 -9.90 -19.81
CA ASP A 343 -13.44 -8.58 -19.56
C ASP A 343 -12.50 -7.62 -18.80
N CYS A 344 -11.22 -7.96 -18.64
CA CYS A 344 -10.26 -7.07 -17.98
C CYS A 344 -10.11 -5.76 -18.75
N SER A 345 -10.28 -4.64 -18.04
CA SER A 345 -10.20 -3.30 -18.64
C SER A 345 -8.77 -2.80 -18.77
N PHE A 346 -8.55 -1.92 -19.75
CA PHE A 346 -7.27 -1.24 -19.92
C PHE A 346 -6.87 -0.44 -18.66
N ASP A 347 -7.81 0.29 -18.07
CA ASP A 347 -7.57 1.09 -16.87
C ASP A 347 -7.14 0.23 -15.68
N MET A 348 -7.74 -0.96 -15.52
CA MET A 348 -7.33 -1.92 -14.49
C MET A 348 -5.87 -2.35 -14.67
N ALA A 349 -5.43 -2.65 -15.90
CA ALA A 349 -4.06 -3.07 -16.16
C ALA A 349 -3.06 -1.93 -15.88
N VAL A 350 -3.39 -0.68 -16.26
CA VAL A 350 -2.57 0.50 -15.97
C VAL A 350 -2.49 0.77 -14.47
N ASP A 351 -3.62 0.72 -13.76
CA ASP A 351 -3.67 0.92 -12.31
C ASP A 351 -2.89 -0.16 -11.56
N LEU A 352 -3.05 -1.43 -11.95
CA LEU A 352 -2.34 -2.55 -11.37
C LEU A 352 -0.83 -2.41 -11.55
N ALA A 353 -0.37 -2.11 -12.76
CA ALA A 353 1.04 -1.87 -13.04
C ALA A 353 1.57 -0.70 -12.23
N SER A 354 0.85 0.43 -12.17
CA SER A 354 1.29 1.62 -11.42
C SER A 354 1.42 1.35 -9.91
N VAL A 355 0.40 0.73 -9.29
CA VAL A 355 0.40 0.43 -7.85
C VAL A 355 1.48 -0.58 -7.50
N THR A 356 1.64 -1.64 -8.30
CA THR A 356 2.65 -2.67 -8.04
C THR A 356 4.06 -2.16 -8.28
N THR A 357 4.28 -1.30 -9.27
CA THR A 357 5.56 -0.60 -9.50
C THR A 357 5.97 0.18 -8.25
N PHE A 358 5.06 1.04 -7.76
CA PHE A 358 5.32 1.86 -6.58
C PHE A 358 5.62 1.03 -5.32
N LEU A 359 4.89 -0.07 -5.10
CA LEU A 359 5.14 -0.97 -3.96
C LEU A 359 6.45 -1.76 -4.11
N LEU A 360 6.82 -2.18 -5.32
CA LEU A 360 8.06 -2.89 -5.61
C LEU A 360 9.31 -2.01 -5.44
N GLU A 361 9.20 -0.68 -5.57
CA GLU A 361 10.34 0.22 -5.34
C GLU A 361 10.81 0.24 -3.89
N SER A 362 9.90 -0.02 -2.94
CA SER A 362 10.23 -0.14 -1.52
C SER A 362 10.80 -1.52 -1.16
N TYR A 363 10.81 -2.46 -2.12
CA TYR A 363 11.26 -3.82 -1.92
C TYR A 363 12.79 -3.91 -1.79
N PRO A 364 13.33 -4.71 -0.85
CA PRO A 364 14.77 -4.88 -0.73
C PRO A 364 15.34 -5.46 -2.03
N SER A 365 16.31 -4.75 -2.62
CA SER A 365 17.03 -5.27 -3.78
C SER A 365 17.88 -6.47 -3.36
N PRO A 366 17.94 -7.56 -4.14
CA PRO A 366 18.90 -8.62 -3.90
C PRO A 366 20.30 -8.01 -4.02
N THR A 367 20.98 -7.89 -2.89
CA THR A 367 22.40 -7.55 -2.78
C THR A 367 23.11 -8.56 -3.67
N ARG A 368 23.70 -8.09 -4.79
CA ARG A 368 24.51 -8.93 -5.69
C ARG A 368 25.72 -9.44 -4.90
N SER A 369 25.57 -10.56 -4.23
CA SER A 369 26.69 -11.33 -3.69
C SER A 369 27.36 -12.09 -4.83
N ASP A 370 28.00 -11.39 -5.75
CA ASP A 370 28.88 -12.00 -6.74
C ASP A 370 30.26 -11.35 -6.66
N GLY A 371 31.22 -12.13 -6.16
CA GLY A 371 32.64 -11.94 -6.48
C GLY A 371 33.54 -11.39 -5.38
N ARG A 372 33.57 -11.96 -4.17
CA ARG A 372 34.77 -11.95 -3.31
C ARG A 372 34.95 -13.26 -2.54
N GLU A 373 34.93 -14.39 -3.24
CA GLU A 373 35.76 -15.52 -2.83
C GLU A 373 37.10 -15.40 -3.56
N ASN A 374 38.18 -15.32 -2.78
CA ASN A 374 39.60 -15.23 -3.16
C ASN A 374 40.25 -13.84 -3.13
N SER A 375 40.45 -13.32 -1.92
CA SER A 375 41.77 -12.77 -1.54
C SER A 375 41.89 -12.71 -0.03
N LYS A 376 42.48 -13.74 0.59
CA LYS A 376 43.09 -13.60 1.91
C LYS A 376 44.37 -12.79 1.73
N ILE A 377 44.38 -11.54 2.19
CA ILE A 377 45.54 -10.87 2.80
C ILE A 377 44.93 -9.84 3.76
N ALA A 378 45.37 -9.94 5.00
CA ALA A 378 45.04 -9.02 6.08
C ALA A 378 45.56 -7.61 5.76
N ASP A 379 44.82 -6.59 6.18
CA ASP A 379 45.34 -5.57 7.10
C ASP A 379 44.18 -4.81 7.74
N ASP A 380 44.28 -4.63 9.05
CA ASP A 380 43.37 -3.91 9.93
C ASP A 380 43.25 -2.43 9.53
N GLU A 381 42.05 -1.97 9.22
CA GLU A 381 41.64 -0.59 9.52
C GLU A 381 40.21 -0.58 10.07
N MET A 382 40.12 -0.20 11.35
CA MET A 382 38.90 -0.04 12.10
C MET A 382 38.12 1.18 11.61
N THR A 383 37.06 0.96 10.83
CA THR A 383 35.93 1.90 10.72
C THR A 383 34.67 1.14 11.10
N GLY A 384 34.08 1.52 12.23
CA GLY A 384 32.75 1.07 12.63
C GLY A 384 31.72 1.66 11.66
N GLU A 385 31.39 0.89 10.63
CA GLU A 385 30.17 1.09 9.86
C GLU A 385 29.08 0.31 10.60
N ASP A 386 28.01 1.01 11.00
CA ASP A 386 26.78 0.38 11.46
C ASP A 386 26.39 -0.68 10.42
N GLU A 387 26.47 -1.96 10.77
CA GLU A 387 25.87 -3.04 10.00
C GLU A 387 24.39 -2.71 9.86
N VAL A 388 24.01 -2.15 8.70
CA VAL A 388 22.61 -1.98 8.33
C VAL A 388 22.03 -3.38 8.34
N MET A 389 21.28 -3.71 9.40
CA MET A 389 20.57 -4.98 9.49
C MET A 389 19.76 -5.15 8.21
N GLU A 390 20.21 -6.06 7.36
CA GLU A 390 19.57 -6.38 6.10
C GLU A 390 18.15 -6.82 6.44
N VAL A 391 17.13 -6.08 5.98
CA VAL A 391 15.73 -6.41 6.26
C VAL A 391 15.40 -7.68 5.49
N VAL A 392 15.59 -8.82 6.14
CA VAL A 392 15.29 -10.13 5.55
C VAL A 392 13.78 -10.32 5.59
N LEU A 393 13.14 -10.02 4.46
CA LEU A 393 11.74 -10.33 4.23
C LEU A 393 11.50 -11.84 4.45
N ASP A 394 10.35 -12.22 5.02
CA ASP A 394 10.01 -13.62 5.21
C ASP A 394 10.11 -14.42 3.88
N ARG A 395 10.64 -15.65 3.95
CA ARG A 395 10.88 -16.49 2.77
C ARG A 395 9.59 -16.84 2.04
N LYS A 396 8.49 -17.10 2.77
CA LYS A 396 7.20 -17.43 2.15
C LYS A 396 6.58 -16.19 1.48
N LEU A 397 6.75 -15.00 2.07
CA LEU A 397 6.31 -13.74 1.47
C LEU A 397 7.10 -13.41 0.19
N ASN A 398 8.43 -13.54 0.23
CA ASN A 398 9.29 -13.44 -0.96
C ASN A 398 8.83 -14.39 -2.08
N GLN A 399 8.52 -15.64 -1.71
CA GLN A 399 8.05 -16.65 -2.65
C GLN A 399 6.65 -16.35 -3.18
N GLN A 400 5.74 -15.82 -2.37
CA GLN A 400 4.40 -15.37 -2.78
C GLN A 400 4.50 -14.32 -3.90
N ILE A 401 5.32 -13.28 -3.68
CA ILE A 401 5.52 -12.18 -4.65
C ILE A 401 6.18 -12.69 -5.93
N SER A 402 7.28 -13.43 -5.79
CA SER A 402 8.04 -13.96 -6.94
C SER A 402 7.22 -14.94 -7.79
N ASN A 403 6.41 -15.79 -7.16
CA ASN A 403 5.57 -16.75 -7.87
C ASN A 403 4.33 -16.11 -8.51
N ALA A 404 3.83 -14.99 -7.96
CA ALA A 404 2.67 -14.30 -8.51
C ALA A 404 3.00 -13.61 -9.85
N ILE A 405 4.26 -13.20 -10.05
CA ILE A 405 4.76 -12.64 -11.32
C ILE A 405 5.25 -13.81 -12.20
N ASP A 406 4.31 -14.63 -12.66
CA ASP A 406 4.58 -15.77 -13.54
C ASP A 406 4.53 -15.39 -15.04
N THR A 407 4.84 -16.37 -15.89
CA THR A 407 4.76 -16.22 -17.35
C THR A 407 3.39 -15.76 -17.83
N ARG A 408 2.31 -16.24 -17.19
CA ARG A 408 0.94 -15.89 -17.59
C ARG A 408 0.60 -14.46 -17.18
N PHE A 409 1.02 -14.03 -16.00
CA PHE A 409 0.85 -12.66 -15.53
C PHE A 409 1.47 -11.67 -16.54
N LEU A 410 2.74 -11.87 -16.90
CA LEU A 410 3.46 -10.98 -17.82
C LEU A 410 2.82 -10.97 -19.22
N LEU A 411 2.45 -12.14 -19.73
CA LEU A 411 1.77 -12.27 -21.03
C LEU A 411 0.42 -11.55 -21.05
N GLN A 412 -0.42 -11.76 -20.04
CA GLN A 412 -1.75 -11.13 -19.98
C GLN A 412 -1.64 -9.62 -19.78
N LEU A 413 -0.74 -9.16 -18.91
CA LEU A 413 -0.50 -7.74 -18.69
C LEU A 413 -0.10 -7.03 -19.99
N THR A 414 0.91 -7.56 -20.70
CA THR A 414 1.37 -6.99 -21.97
C THR A 414 0.31 -7.07 -23.06
N THR A 415 -0.42 -8.19 -23.16
CA THR A 415 -1.48 -8.37 -24.16
C THR A 415 -2.61 -7.36 -23.96
N ILE A 416 -3.06 -7.13 -22.72
CA ILE A 416 -4.14 -6.18 -22.43
C ILE A 416 -3.70 -4.74 -22.71
N LEU A 417 -2.49 -4.37 -22.28
CA LEU A 417 -1.97 -3.02 -22.46
C LEU A 417 -1.68 -2.68 -23.92
N PHE A 418 -1.35 -3.68 -24.75
CA PHE A 418 -1.04 -3.47 -26.16
C PHE A 418 -2.08 -3.97 -27.17
N ARG A 419 -3.24 -4.48 -26.71
CA ARG A 419 -4.30 -5.08 -27.55
C ARG A 419 -4.69 -4.21 -28.74
N ASP A 420 -4.81 -2.90 -28.54
CA ASP A 420 -5.34 -1.97 -29.54
C ASP A 420 -4.24 -1.36 -30.44
N PHE A 421 -2.95 -1.58 -30.14
CA PHE A 421 -1.83 -0.89 -30.78
C PHE A 421 -1.01 -1.76 -31.75
N SER A 422 -1.18 -3.08 -31.74
CA SER A 422 -0.42 -4.02 -32.58
C SER A 422 -0.76 -3.98 -34.07
N SER A 423 -1.80 -3.25 -34.50
CA SER A 423 -2.29 -3.22 -35.89
C SER A 423 -2.17 -1.88 -36.62
N SER A 424 -1.71 -0.82 -35.97
CA SER A 424 -1.59 0.52 -36.58
C SER A 424 -0.31 0.63 -37.43
N ASN A 425 -0.35 0.14 -38.66
CA ASN A 425 0.71 0.29 -39.66
C ASN A 425 0.77 1.70 -40.32
N GLY A 426 0.13 2.72 -39.73
CA GLY A 426 0.21 4.09 -40.22
C GLY A 426 1.46 4.80 -39.69
N SER A 427 2.43 5.08 -40.56
CA SER A 427 3.71 5.72 -40.21
C SER A 427 3.62 7.18 -39.76
N ASP A 428 2.46 7.82 -39.89
CA ASP A 428 2.35 9.30 -39.87
C ASP A 428 1.52 9.87 -38.70
N HIS A 429 1.12 9.04 -37.72
CA HIS A 429 0.31 9.49 -36.59
C HIS A 429 1.09 9.53 -35.27
N GLU A 430 0.94 10.64 -34.55
CA GLU A 430 1.49 10.88 -33.22
C GLU A 430 0.98 9.80 -32.23
N PRO A 431 1.81 9.34 -31.26
CA PRO A 431 1.37 8.35 -30.28
C PRO A 431 0.18 8.88 -29.48
N GLU A 432 -0.87 8.07 -29.35
CA GLU A 432 -2.05 8.44 -28.56
C GLU A 432 -1.73 8.44 -27.06
N ASP A 433 -2.41 9.28 -26.27
CA ASP A 433 -2.24 9.35 -24.81
C ASP A 433 -2.42 7.98 -24.14
N ARG A 434 -3.30 7.14 -24.70
CA ARG A 434 -3.54 5.78 -24.22
C ARG A 434 -2.35 4.85 -24.47
N GLU A 435 -1.68 4.98 -25.62
CA GLU A 435 -0.46 4.24 -25.93
C GLU A 435 0.68 4.68 -25.00
N VAL A 436 0.84 5.99 -24.77
CA VAL A 436 1.83 6.55 -23.84
C VAL A 436 1.62 6.03 -22.42
N ALA A 437 0.37 5.97 -21.95
CA ALA A 437 0.02 5.42 -20.64
C ALA A 437 0.36 3.92 -20.55
N ALA A 438 0.09 3.15 -21.61
CA ALA A 438 0.40 1.72 -21.67
C ALA A 438 1.91 1.45 -21.61
N VAL A 439 2.68 2.14 -22.46
CA VAL A 439 4.15 2.04 -22.50
C VAL A 439 4.74 2.47 -21.18
N GLY A 440 4.29 3.59 -20.61
CA GLY A 440 4.71 4.05 -19.29
C GLY A 440 4.48 3.00 -18.21
N ALA A 441 3.26 2.44 -18.13
CA ALA A 441 2.88 1.45 -17.14
C ALA A 441 3.70 0.15 -17.24
N VAL A 442 3.83 -0.41 -18.44
CA VAL A 442 4.63 -1.62 -18.68
C VAL A 442 6.11 -1.35 -18.37
N CYS A 443 6.66 -0.25 -18.88
CA CYS A 443 8.08 0.01 -18.73
C CYS A 443 8.45 0.36 -17.28
N GLY A 444 7.59 1.07 -16.54
CA GLY A 444 7.77 1.32 -15.11
C GLY A 444 7.81 0.01 -14.31
N PHE A 445 6.81 -0.84 -14.52
CA PHE A 445 6.71 -2.13 -13.86
C PHE A 445 7.90 -3.04 -14.14
N LEU A 446 8.27 -3.20 -15.43
CA LEU A 446 9.37 -4.06 -15.83
C LEU A 446 10.73 -3.50 -15.39
N HIS A 447 10.93 -2.18 -15.42
CA HIS A 447 12.15 -1.55 -14.94
C HIS A 447 12.43 -1.93 -13.47
N VAL A 448 11.43 -1.78 -12.61
CA VAL A 448 11.58 -2.10 -11.18
C VAL A 448 11.81 -3.60 -11.00
N ILE A 449 11.04 -4.45 -11.70
CA ILE A 449 11.22 -5.90 -11.66
C ILE A 449 12.63 -6.34 -12.06
N PHE A 450 13.22 -5.72 -13.07
CA PHE A 450 14.58 -6.07 -13.51
C PHE A 450 15.66 -5.76 -12.49
N ASN A 451 15.34 -4.97 -11.47
CA ASN A 451 16.24 -4.61 -10.38
C ASN A 451 15.91 -5.34 -9.08
N THR A 452 14.70 -5.91 -8.94
CA THR A 452 14.25 -6.57 -7.70
C THR A 452 14.17 -8.10 -7.80
N LEU A 453 13.85 -8.67 -8.97
CA LEU A 453 13.58 -10.11 -9.13
C LEU A 453 14.58 -10.82 -10.06
N PRO A 454 14.73 -12.16 -9.94
CA PRO A 454 15.62 -12.94 -10.81
C PRO A 454 15.24 -12.84 -12.30
N LEU A 455 16.20 -12.41 -13.12
CA LEU A 455 15.97 -12.05 -14.52
C LEU A 455 15.73 -13.24 -15.45
N GLU A 456 16.32 -14.39 -15.18
CA GLU A 456 16.40 -15.53 -16.12
C GLU A 456 15.02 -16.00 -16.62
N LYS A 457 14.05 -16.10 -15.69
CA LYS A 457 12.68 -16.54 -16.00
C LYS A 457 11.86 -15.47 -16.70
N ILE A 458 12.13 -14.19 -16.40
CA ILE A 458 11.35 -13.05 -16.88
C ILE A 458 11.79 -12.68 -18.30
N MET A 459 13.10 -12.59 -18.54
CA MET A 459 13.66 -12.15 -19.82
C MET A 459 13.27 -13.08 -20.98
N THR A 460 13.29 -14.40 -20.78
CA THR A 460 12.91 -15.36 -21.81
C THR A 460 11.44 -15.26 -22.21
N VAL A 461 10.55 -14.96 -21.25
CA VAL A 461 9.13 -14.75 -21.51
C VAL A 461 8.91 -13.47 -22.29
N LEU A 462 9.50 -12.36 -21.84
CA LEU A 462 9.35 -11.07 -22.52
C LEU A 462 9.95 -11.10 -23.93
N ALA A 463 11.07 -11.80 -24.11
CA ALA A 463 11.69 -12.01 -25.40
C ALA A 463 10.76 -12.83 -26.34
N TYR A 464 10.38 -14.05 -25.97
CA TYR A 464 9.81 -14.98 -26.97
C TYR A 464 8.32 -15.23 -26.88
N ARG A 465 7.67 -14.83 -25.78
CA ARG A 465 6.23 -15.05 -25.57
C ARG A 465 5.42 -13.78 -25.75
N THR A 466 6.05 -12.62 -25.86
CA THR A 466 5.37 -11.32 -26.00
C THR A 466 5.90 -10.56 -27.21
N GLU A 467 5.10 -9.65 -27.77
CA GLU A 467 5.51 -8.75 -28.85
C GLU A 467 6.16 -7.46 -28.32
N LEU A 468 6.72 -7.50 -27.09
CA LEU A 468 7.19 -6.30 -26.39
C LEU A 468 8.26 -5.54 -27.18
N VAL A 469 9.26 -6.24 -27.74
CA VAL A 469 10.37 -5.61 -28.48
C VAL A 469 9.90 -4.88 -29.74
N PRO A 470 9.15 -5.50 -30.68
CA PRO A 470 8.66 -4.77 -31.86
C PRO A 470 7.70 -3.63 -31.50
N ILE A 471 6.84 -3.80 -30.49
CA ILE A 471 5.91 -2.74 -30.04
C ILE A 471 6.68 -1.54 -29.48
N LEU A 472 7.62 -1.77 -28.54
CA LEU A 472 8.42 -0.70 -27.95
C LEU A 472 9.30 -0.02 -28.99
N TRP A 473 9.87 -0.77 -29.95
CA TRP A 473 10.63 -0.19 -31.04
C TRP A 473 9.76 0.73 -31.91
N ASN A 474 8.59 0.27 -32.35
CA ASN A 474 7.69 1.05 -33.19
C ASN A 474 7.21 2.34 -32.49
N PHE A 475 6.96 2.27 -31.18
CA PHE A 475 6.67 3.44 -30.37
C PHE A 475 7.86 4.41 -30.34
N MET A 476 9.05 3.94 -29.95
CA MET A 476 10.25 4.78 -29.85
C MET A 476 10.64 5.41 -31.18
N LYS A 477 10.53 4.66 -32.28
CA LYS A 477 10.80 5.12 -33.64
C LYS A 477 9.87 6.28 -34.02
N ARG A 478 8.56 6.15 -33.82
CA ARG A 478 7.58 7.23 -34.10
C ARG A 478 7.82 8.46 -33.25
N CYS A 479 8.11 8.29 -31.96
CA CYS A 479 8.47 9.42 -31.07
C CYS A 479 9.73 10.14 -31.55
N HIS A 480 10.74 9.38 -31.99
CA HIS A 480 12.00 9.91 -32.48
C HIS A 480 11.83 10.68 -33.80
N GLU A 481 11.12 10.11 -34.77
CA GLU A 481 10.85 10.72 -36.08
C GLU A 481 10.03 12.02 -35.94
N ASN A 482 9.04 12.03 -35.04
CA ASN A 482 8.20 13.20 -34.77
C ASN A 482 8.86 14.25 -33.85
N LYS A 483 10.07 13.97 -33.32
CA LYS A 483 10.78 14.80 -32.33
C LYS A 483 9.95 15.17 -31.09
N LYS A 484 8.94 14.36 -30.78
CA LYS A 484 8.05 14.55 -29.64
C LYS A 484 8.14 13.31 -28.76
N TRP A 485 8.71 13.52 -27.58
CA TRP A 485 8.63 12.55 -26.49
C TRP A 485 7.62 13.10 -25.50
N SER A 486 6.46 12.46 -25.41
CA SER A 486 5.43 12.82 -24.43
C SER A 486 5.97 12.64 -23.01
N SER A 487 5.61 13.55 -22.11
CA SER A 487 5.81 13.34 -20.67
C SER A 487 5.07 12.08 -20.24
N LEU A 488 5.70 11.26 -19.39
CA LEU A 488 5.05 10.08 -18.80
C LEU A 488 3.76 10.50 -18.08
N SER A 489 2.80 9.57 -18.00
CA SER A 489 1.54 9.76 -17.27
C SER A 489 1.79 10.35 -15.87
N GLU A 490 0.90 11.24 -15.40
CA GLU A 490 0.96 11.83 -14.05
C GLU A 490 1.19 10.77 -12.95
N ARG A 491 0.65 9.56 -13.12
CA ARG A 491 0.78 8.44 -12.16
C ARG A 491 2.20 7.89 -12.03
N LEU A 492 3.02 8.04 -13.07
CA LEU A 492 4.43 7.60 -13.11
C LEU A 492 5.39 8.79 -13.17
N SER A 493 4.87 10.02 -13.09
CA SER A 493 5.67 11.24 -13.07
C SER A 493 6.68 11.25 -11.92
N TYR A 494 6.44 10.50 -10.84
CA TYR A 494 7.39 10.37 -9.74
C TYR A 494 8.64 9.53 -10.10
N LEU A 495 8.54 8.59 -11.05
CA LEU A 495 9.66 7.76 -11.52
C LEU A 495 10.64 8.52 -12.43
N SER A 496 10.20 9.60 -13.06
CA SER A 496 10.99 10.27 -14.11
C SER A 496 11.01 11.79 -14.02
N GLY A 497 10.03 12.43 -13.39
CA GLY A 497 9.91 13.89 -13.39
C GLY A 497 9.97 14.45 -14.81
N ASP A 498 10.87 15.39 -15.06
CA ASP A 498 11.17 15.98 -16.36
C ASP A 498 12.11 15.11 -17.24
N ALA A 499 12.20 13.80 -16.98
CA ALA A 499 13.05 12.90 -17.76
C ALA A 499 12.72 12.93 -19.25
N PRO A 500 13.72 12.71 -20.11
CA PRO A 500 13.45 12.42 -21.51
C PRO A 500 12.54 11.19 -21.63
N GLY A 501 11.43 11.29 -22.37
CA GLY A 501 10.43 10.21 -22.49
C GLY A 501 10.96 8.90 -23.09
N TRP A 502 12.19 8.88 -23.63
CA TRP A 502 12.88 7.67 -24.09
C TRP A 502 13.60 6.90 -22.99
N LEU A 503 13.83 7.49 -21.82
CA LEU A 503 14.66 6.91 -20.76
C LEU A 503 14.08 5.59 -20.23
N LEU A 504 12.80 5.62 -19.86
CA LEU A 504 12.12 4.47 -19.28
C LEU A 504 11.91 3.33 -20.31
N PRO A 505 11.45 3.60 -21.55
CA PRO A 505 11.43 2.59 -22.62
C PRO A 505 12.78 1.94 -22.88
N LEU A 506 13.88 2.70 -22.96
CA LEU A 506 15.21 2.13 -23.20
C LEU A 506 15.70 1.26 -22.03
N SER A 507 15.30 1.58 -20.80
CA SER A 507 15.63 0.79 -19.62
C SER A 507 15.05 -0.63 -19.66
N VAL A 508 14.00 -0.85 -20.45
CA VAL A 508 13.33 -2.14 -20.63
C VAL A 508 13.66 -2.77 -21.98
N PHE A 509 13.63 -1.99 -23.06
CA PHE A 509 13.92 -2.47 -24.41
C PHE A 509 15.34 -3.04 -24.51
N CYS A 510 16.35 -2.33 -24.00
CA CYS A 510 17.73 -2.75 -24.21
C CYS A 510 18.06 -4.10 -23.56
N PRO A 511 17.72 -4.35 -22.28
CA PRO A 511 17.93 -5.66 -21.67
C PRO A 511 17.21 -6.82 -22.36
N VAL A 512 15.94 -6.61 -22.75
CA VAL A 512 15.12 -7.68 -23.38
C VAL A 512 15.65 -7.99 -24.78
N TYR A 513 15.97 -6.97 -25.57
CA TYR A 513 16.52 -7.17 -26.91
C TYR A 513 17.93 -7.76 -26.88
N LYS A 514 18.79 -7.33 -25.94
CA LYS A 514 20.09 -7.95 -25.68
C LYS A 514 19.96 -9.44 -25.39
N HIS A 515 18.98 -9.82 -24.55
CA HIS A 515 18.69 -11.22 -24.23
C HIS A 515 18.21 -12.02 -25.45
N MET A 516 17.34 -11.45 -26.28
CA MET A 516 16.96 -12.07 -27.56
C MET A 516 18.20 -12.32 -28.44
N LEU A 517 19.06 -11.32 -28.62
CA LEU A 517 20.26 -11.42 -29.45
C LEU A 517 21.29 -12.45 -28.94
N MET A 518 21.22 -12.86 -27.67
CA MET A 518 22.05 -13.94 -27.13
C MET A 518 21.56 -15.33 -27.55
N ILE A 519 20.29 -15.46 -27.93
CA ILE A 519 19.62 -16.75 -28.18
C ILE A 519 19.28 -16.93 -29.67
N VAL A 520 18.98 -15.83 -30.37
CA VAL A 520 18.68 -15.81 -31.82
C VAL A 520 19.89 -16.32 -32.63
N ASP A 521 19.63 -17.10 -33.68
CA ASP A 521 20.66 -17.61 -34.59
C ASP A 521 20.91 -16.68 -35.80
N ASN A 522 21.94 -16.98 -36.59
CA ASN A 522 22.29 -16.16 -37.75
C ASN A 522 21.21 -16.17 -38.84
N GLU A 523 20.45 -17.25 -39.00
CA GLU A 523 19.42 -17.34 -40.05
C GLU A 523 18.21 -16.47 -39.67
N GLU A 524 17.74 -16.57 -38.43
CA GLU A 524 16.66 -15.75 -37.91
C GLU A 524 17.02 -14.26 -37.89
N TYR A 525 18.27 -13.91 -37.54
CA TYR A 525 18.71 -12.51 -37.49
C TYR A 525 18.95 -11.89 -38.88
N TYR A 526 19.71 -12.55 -39.76
CA TYR A 526 20.10 -11.95 -41.05
C TYR A 526 19.15 -12.25 -42.20
N GLU A 527 18.57 -13.45 -42.24
CA GLU A 527 17.76 -13.90 -43.38
C GLU A 527 16.28 -13.68 -43.10
N GLN A 528 15.82 -13.96 -41.88
CA GLN A 528 14.42 -13.71 -41.49
C GLN A 528 14.19 -12.29 -40.97
N GLU A 529 15.26 -11.54 -40.72
CA GLU A 529 15.24 -10.17 -40.15
C GLU A 529 14.34 -10.05 -38.91
N LYS A 530 14.46 -11.02 -38.00
CA LYS A 530 13.73 -11.05 -36.73
C LYS A 530 14.65 -10.81 -35.54
N PRO A 531 14.16 -10.11 -34.50
CA PRO A 531 12.81 -9.56 -34.33
C PRO A 531 12.59 -8.19 -35.01
N LEU A 532 13.65 -7.53 -35.49
CA LEU A 532 13.60 -6.21 -36.13
C LEU A 532 14.29 -6.24 -37.50
N SER A 533 13.78 -5.47 -38.45
CA SER A 533 14.40 -5.36 -39.78
C SER A 533 15.82 -4.78 -39.71
N LEU A 534 16.71 -5.15 -40.64
CA LEU A 534 18.06 -4.57 -40.68
C LEU A 534 18.03 -3.04 -40.82
N ARG A 535 17.01 -2.50 -41.50
CA ARG A 535 16.76 -1.06 -41.61
C ARG A 535 16.40 -0.43 -40.27
N ASP A 536 15.55 -1.10 -39.49
CA ASP A 536 15.19 -0.65 -38.15
C ASP A 536 16.39 -0.72 -37.19
N ILE A 537 17.24 -1.74 -37.31
CA ILE A 537 18.46 -1.87 -36.51
C ILE A 537 19.42 -0.68 -36.75
N ARG A 538 19.58 -0.23 -38.00
CA ARG A 538 20.38 0.99 -38.30
C ARG A 538 19.82 2.24 -37.62
N SER A 539 18.49 2.37 -37.65
CA SER A 539 17.78 3.48 -37.01
C SER A 539 17.92 3.41 -35.49
N LEU A 540 17.87 2.20 -34.93
CA LEU A 540 18.08 1.92 -33.51
C LEU A 540 19.48 2.30 -33.06
N ILE A 541 20.53 1.92 -33.79
CA ILE A 541 21.92 2.31 -33.49
C ILE A 541 22.03 3.84 -33.40
N THR A 542 21.42 4.56 -34.33
CA THR A 542 21.41 6.02 -34.33
C THR A 542 20.72 6.58 -33.08
N LEU A 543 19.56 6.03 -32.70
CA LEU A 543 18.81 6.44 -31.50
C LEU A 543 19.60 6.14 -30.22
N LEU A 544 20.17 4.95 -30.08
CA LEU A 544 20.96 4.52 -28.92
C LEU A 544 22.21 5.39 -28.76
N ARG A 545 22.93 5.68 -29.84
CA ARG A 545 24.10 6.57 -29.85
C ARG A 545 23.72 7.98 -29.35
N GLN A 546 22.63 8.54 -29.86
CA GLN A 546 22.15 9.86 -29.43
C GLN A 546 21.71 9.86 -27.96
N ALA A 547 21.00 8.83 -27.51
CA ALA A 547 20.58 8.70 -26.12
C ALA A 547 21.78 8.59 -25.17
N LEU A 548 22.79 7.79 -25.54
CA LEU A 548 24.02 7.64 -24.76
C LEU A 548 24.82 8.96 -24.69
N TRP A 549 24.89 9.70 -25.80
CA TRP A 549 25.47 11.04 -25.83
C TRP A 549 24.76 12.01 -24.88
N GLN A 550 23.41 12.02 -24.90
CA GLN A 550 22.61 12.86 -24.01
C GLN A 550 22.85 12.51 -22.53
N LEU A 551 22.90 11.22 -22.17
CA LEU A 551 23.14 10.77 -20.80
C LEU A 551 24.54 11.16 -20.29
N LEU A 552 25.58 10.83 -21.07
CA LEU A 552 26.96 10.97 -20.63
C LEU A 552 27.45 12.43 -20.65
N TRP A 553 26.93 13.26 -21.56
CA TRP A 553 27.49 14.59 -21.82
C TRP A 553 26.53 15.76 -21.56
N VAL A 554 25.26 15.66 -21.95
CA VAL A 554 24.29 16.76 -21.80
C VAL A 554 23.69 16.81 -20.39
N ASN A 555 23.39 15.64 -19.80
CA ASN A 555 22.78 15.58 -18.48
C ASN A 555 23.80 15.71 -17.34
N HIS A 556 25.02 15.19 -17.49
CA HIS A 556 26.10 15.34 -16.51
C HIS A 556 26.56 16.80 -16.32
N THR A 557 26.53 17.62 -17.37
CA THR A 557 26.91 19.05 -17.29
C THR A 557 25.83 19.92 -16.65
N THR A 558 24.58 19.45 -16.63
CA THR A 558 23.45 20.17 -16.03
C THR A 558 23.34 19.92 -14.53
N SER A 559 23.67 18.71 -14.04
CA SER A 559 23.63 18.39 -12.60
C SER A 559 24.64 19.18 -11.77
N ALA A 560 25.79 19.55 -12.36
CA ALA A 560 26.78 20.43 -11.75
C ALA A 560 26.30 21.89 -11.58
N ASN A 561 25.33 22.32 -12.40
CA ASN A 561 24.81 23.70 -12.41
C ASN A 561 23.44 23.83 -11.71
N LEU A 562 22.76 22.72 -11.40
CA LEU A 562 21.44 22.68 -10.77
C LEU A 562 21.48 22.76 -9.22
N VAL A 563 22.33 23.63 -8.67
CA VAL A 563 22.37 23.93 -7.22
C VAL A 563 21.30 24.96 -6.81
N LYS A 564 20.47 25.45 -7.75
CA LYS A 564 19.64 26.66 -7.52
C LYS A 564 18.14 26.59 -7.84
N SER A 565 17.51 25.43 -8.02
CA SER A 565 16.05 25.40 -8.28
C SER A 565 15.28 24.37 -7.46
N GLY A 566 14.41 24.87 -6.57
CA GLY A 566 13.23 24.20 -5.99
C GLY A 566 13.47 23.07 -4.99
N PRO A 567 12.61 22.88 -3.97
CA PRO A 567 12.70 21.76 -3.04
C PRO A 567 12.15 20.49 -3.71
N VAL A 568 12.88 19.92 -4.66
CA VAL A 568 12.63 18.53 -5.10
C VAL A 568 13.12 17.61 -3.98
N SER A 569 12.26 16.69 -3.52
CA SER A 569 12.64 15.72 -2.48
C SER A 569 13.91 14.97 -2.90
N THR A 570 14.90 14.93 -2.01
CA THR A 570 16.21 14.27 -2.22
C THR A 570 16.07 12.81 -2.69
N ALA A 571 14.97 12.13 -2.36
CA ALA A 571 14.68 10.76 -2.78
C ALA A 571 14.35 10.65 -4.29
N LEU A 572 13.54 11.56 -4.83
CA LEU A 572 13.17 11.58 -6.25
C LEU A 572 14.39 11.83 -7.14
N LYS A 573 15.29 12.69 -6.68
CA LYS A 573 16.55 12.99 -7.40
C LYS A 573 17.46 11.75 -7.48
N LYS A 574 17.58 10.98 -6.39
CA LYS A 574 18.34 9.73 -6.35
C LYS A 574 17.76 8.65 -7.27
N GLN A 575 16.43 8.52 -7.32
CA GLN A 575 15.77 7.54 -8.21
C GLN A 575 16.01 7.87 -9.68
N PHE A 576 15.88 9.14 -10.07
CA PHE A 576 16.16 9.58 -11.43
C PHE A 576 17.62 9.31 -11.84
N GLU A 577 18.58 9.64 -10.97
CA GLU A 577 19.99 9.36 -11.20
C GLU A 577 20.26 7.84 -11.34
N ALA A 578 19.60 7.00 -10.55
CA ALA A 578 19.72 5.55 -10.65
C ALA A 578 19.20 5.00 -12.00
N ILE A 579 18.07 5.50 -12.49
CA ILE A 579 17.53 5.11 -13.80
C ILE A 579 18.49 5.55 -14.91
N GLN A 580 19.02 6.78 -14.86
CA GLN A 580 19.99 7.26 -15.84
C GLN A 580 21.25 6.40 -15.90
N GLN A 581 21.83 6.07 -14.74
CA GLN A 581 23.00 5.18 -14.67
C GLN A 581 22.68 3.79 -15.24
N ARG A 582 21.53 3.23 -14.88
CA ARG A 582 21.11 1.92 -15.42
C ARG A 582 20.92 1.95 -16.92
N VAL A 583 20.27 2.98 -17.47
CA VAL A 583 20.06 3.13 -18.92
C VAL A 583 21.40 3.26 -19.65
N SER A 584 22.33 4.05 -19.10
CA SER A 584 23.68 4.20 -19.67
C SER A 584 24.39 2.85 -19.84
N ILE A 585 24.30 1.99 -18.81
CA ILE A 585 24.88 0.63 -18.85
C ILE A 585 24.20 -0.23 -19.90
N VAL A 586 22.87 -0.36 -19.86
CA VAL A 586 22.16 -1.30 -20.75
C VAL A 586 22.16 -0.87 -22.21
N VAL A 587 22.20 0.44 -22.49
CA VAL A 587 22.36 0.99 -23.84
C VAL A 587 23.76 0.68 -24.37
N SER A 588 24.80 0.86 -23.55
CA SER A 588 26.18 0.54 -23.92
C SER A 588 26.35 -0.94 -24.21
N GLU A 589 25.79 -1.81 -23.37
CA GLU A 589 25.83 -3.26 -23.55
C GLU A 589 25.13 -3.71 -24.84
N LEU A 590 23.96 -3.15 -25.16
CA LEU A 590 23.25 -3.47 -26.40
C LEU A 590 24.00 -2.97 -27.63
N LEU A 591 24.54 -1.75 -27.60
CA LEU A 591 25.37 -1.22 -28.68
C LEU A 591 26.59 -2.09 -28.95
N SER A 592 27.30 -2.53 -27.89
CA SER A 592 28.43 -3.46 -28.02
C SER A 592 28.01 -4.76 -28.69
N GLN A 593 26.88 -5.34 -28.30
CA GLN A 593 26.42 -6.59 -28.88
C GLN A 593 25.99 -6.41 -30.35
N LEU A 594 25.33 -5.30 -30.70
CA LEU A 594 25.00 -4.99 -32.08
C LEU A 594 26.24 -4.77 -32.95
N GLN A 595 27.31 -4.20 -32.37
CA GLN A 595 28.60 -4.08 -33.04
C GLN A 595 29.22 -5.46 -33.30
N ASP A 596 29.16 -6.38 -32.34
CA ASP A 596 29.63 -7.76 -32.53
C ASP A 596 28.86 -8.48 -33.65
N TRP A 597 27.54 -8.30 -33.71
CA TRP A 597 26.73 -8.80 -34.84
C TRP A 597 27.13 -8.12 -36.16
N ASN A 598 27.40 -6.81 -36.19
CA ASN A 598 27.86 -6.14 -37.40
C ASN A 598 29.24 -6.65 -37.87
N ASN A 599 30.12 -7.01 -36.93
CA ASN A 599 31.44 -7.57 -37.22
C ASN A 599 31.37 -8.98 -37.82
N ARG A 600 30.33 -9.77 -37.49
CA ARG A 600 30.12 -11.11 -38.07
C ARG A 600 29.71 -11.03 -39.55
N ARG A 601 28.73 -10.19 -39.85
CA ARG A 601 28.27 -9.88 -41.21
C ARG A 601 27.77 -8.45 -41.23
N GLN A 602 28.45 -7.64 -42.03
CA GLN A 602 28.21 -6.20 -42.06
C GLN A 602 26.81 -5.88 -42.59
N PHE A 603 26.04 -5.15 -41.79
CA PHE A 603 24.76 -4.58 -42.19
C PHE A 603 24.73 -3.06 -42.07
N THR A 604 25.69 -2.41 -41.41
CA THR A 604 25.85 -0.94 -41.39
C THR A 604 27.32 -0.52 -41.40
N SER A 605 27.60 0.76 -41.62
CA SER A 605 28.99 1.24 -41.59
C SER A 605 29.53 1.20 -40.16
N PRO A 606 30.78 0.75 -39.91
CA PRO A 606 31.40 0.81 -38.59
C PRO A 606 31.39 2.23 -37.99
N SER A 607 31.50 3.26 -38.84
CA SER A 607 31.39 4.67 -38.45
C SER A 607 30.09 5.01 -37.70
N ASP A 608 29.00 4.28 -37.94
CA ASP A 608 27.69 4.55 -37.33
C ASP A 608 27.66 4.23 -35.82
N PHE A 609 28.59 3.39 -35.34
CA PHE A 609 28.75 3.06 -33.93
C PHE A 609 29.60 4.10 -33.18
N HIS A 610 30.35 4.93 -33.90
CA HIS A 610 31.26 5.93 -33.33
C HIS A 610 30.57 7.29 -33.19
N ALA A 611 31.00 8.08 -32.20
CA ALA A 611 30.55 9.47 -32.05
C ALA A 611 31.40 10.41 -32.92
N ASP A 612 30.76 11.24 -33.73
CA ASP A 612 31.45 12.24 -34.55
C ASP A 612 32.06 13.33 -33.64
N GLY A 613 33.40 13.47 -33.63
CA GLY A 613 34.10 14.58 -32.96
C GLY A 613 34.72 14.28 -31.58
N VAL A 614 35.08 13.03 -31.29
CA VAL A 614 35.85 12.69 -30.08
C VAL A 614 37.28 13.24 -30.19
N ASN A 615 37.55 14.35 -29.49
CA ASN A 615 38.87 15.02 -29.47
C ASN A 615 39.76 14.42 -28.36
N ASP A 616 41.10 14.41 -28.47
CA ASP A 616 42.02 13.76 -27.49
C ASP A 616 41.82 14.20 -26.02
N TYR A 617 41.28 15.40 -25.81
CA TYR A 617 40.87 15.92 -24.50
C TYR A 617 39.74 15.09 -23.84
N PHE A 618 38.83 14.54 -24.64
CA PHE A 618 37.71 13.66 -24.25
C PHE A 618 38.17 12.32 -23.67
N ILE A 619 39.31 11.79 -24.14
CA ILE A 619 39.86 10.49 -23.71
C ILE A 619 40.45 10.60 -22.29
N SER A 620 40.95 11.76 -21.91
CA SER A 620 41.63 11.97 -20.62
C SER A 620 40.73 12.06 -19.39
N GLN A 621 39.43 12.40 -19.53
CA GLN A 621 38.54 12.69 -18.39
C GLN A 621 37.70 11.50 -17.89
N VAL A 622 37.66 10.37 -18.62
CA VAL A 622 36.71 9.26 -18.37
C VAL A 622 37.42 8.01 -17.82
N PHE A 623 38.44 8.20 -16.98
CA PHE A 623 39.15 7.09 -16.33
C PHE A 623 38.31 6.19 -15.39
N PRO A 624 37.14 6.58 -14.81
CA PRO A 624 36.40 5.68 -13.92
C PRO A 624 35.42 4.70 -14.59
N ILE A 625 35.20 4.76 -15.92
CA ILE A 625 34.11 3.99 -16.56
C ILE A 625 34.63 3.15 -17.74
N GLN A 626 35.43 2.13 -17.42
CA GLN A 626 36.13 1.29 -18.40
C GLN A 626 35.22 0.43 -19.31
N LEU A 627 33.93 0.24 -18.99
CA LEU A 627 33.02 -0.52 -19.88
C LEU A 627 32.39 0.34 -20.99
N ILE A 628 32.20 1.65 -20.74
CA ILE A 628 31.55 2.58 -21.68
C ILE A 628 32.51 3.00 -22.81
N PHE A 629 33.82 3.01 -22.53
CA PHE A 629 34.82 3.47 -23.47
C PHE A 629 35.06 2.55 -24.68
N ARG A 630 34.83 1.24 -24.51
CA ARG A 630 35.06 0.24 -25.58
C ARG A 630 34.09 0.37 -26.76
N VAL A 631 32.88 0.86 -26.52
CA VAL A 631 31.85 1.01 -27.57
C VAL A 631 32.06 2.30 -28.38
N ILE A 632 32.63 3.34 -27.76
CA ILE A 632 32.73 4.68 -28.38
C ILE A 632 34.10 4.89 -29.05
N CYS A 633 35.18 4.33 -28.51
CA CYS A 633 36.55 4.63 -28.95
C CYS A 633 37.40 3.36 -29.15
N THR A 634 37.28 2.69 -30.30
CA THR A 634 38.34 1.80 -30.79
C THR A 634 38.55 1.99 -32.29
N GLU A 635 39.49 2.86 -32.66
CA GLU A 635 40.40 2.58 -33.76
C GLU A 635 41.73 2.18 -33.11
N THR A 636 42.06 0.89 -33.21
CA THR A 636 43.37 0.25 -33.49
C THR A 636 43.37 -1.16 -32.94
#